data_AF-A0A4S2MQ96-F1
#
_entry.id   AF-A0A4S2MQ96-F1
#
_cell.length_a   1.000
_cell.length_b   1.000
_cell.length_c   1.000
_cell.angle_alpha   90.00
_cell.angle_beta   90.00
_cell.angle_gamma   90.00
#
_symmetry.space_group_name_H-M   'P 1'
#
loop_
_entity.id
_entity.type
_entity.pdbx_description
1 polymer ?
#
loop_
_entity_poly.entity_id
_entity_poly.type
_entity_poly.pdbx_seq_one_letter_code
_entity_poly.pdbx_strand_id
1 'polypeptide(L)'
;MPSYTDDKIFPTTASHPTNAPSSSSDTTDPTDNDADTAKQLEPTHPDFVDRTISVRDWAANTFTDVPGQLRDYVVSLFPIATWVYRYNLTWLVGDVIAGLTVGAVVVPQSMSYAILASLTAEYGLYSSFIGVFIYCFFATSKDVTIGPVAVMSLEVAKVVAHVKEKTGDNYTNPEIATALALICGAICLGIGLLRLGFVLEFIPAPAVAGFMTGSAFTIASTQIPALLGISKQYVNSRESAYKVVINTLKNLSHARLDAAFGFTALFGLYFIRWGLTKLGQRYPRYRRTFFFLNVMRNGLVVIIVTFAAWLVTRHDGKTKRIAILKDVPRGFQDVGVLRIDGDLVSAMAPQIPVATIILLLEHIAIAKSFGRINDYKIVPDQELIAIGVTNMLGTFFSAYPATGSFSRTALKSKSGVRTPAAGIITGILVLLALYALTDAFYFIPMAGLAAVIIHAVTDLMSPPRQLYVFWRVQPIEAIIFLVAVFVTIFSNIENGIYWAIASSAGLLLYRIARPRGQFLGRIRLSVGQKSRDIWVPVDKRLLNPSTKIDNPPPGVIIFRPTESFTYPNASTQVDLVVDECKRTTKRGKANAYPTLGDRPWNDIGPRRGFSIESIAQDRRPILRAVVWDFAAVATIDTTGIQCLVDTRRQLAKYADREVEFHFANIVSPWVRRALLAGGFGTGRPAVEGLEIAADTEAVGEKHGDWAPALSTDTPFFHVDIPDLSDLPPDEKLKEYDELHRKLLEEKNGKTA
;
A
#
# COMPACT_ATOMS: atom_id res chain seq x y z
N MET A 1 18.20 12.96 -23.71
CA MET A 1 19.58 12.61 -24.13
C MET A 1 20.51 13.69 -23.62
N PRO A 2 21.68 13.39 -23.05
CA PRO A 2 22.50 12.15 -23.09
C PRO A 2 22.22 11.23 -21.87
N SER A 3 22.09 9.90 -21.96
CA SER A 3 23.08 8.83 -22.23
C SER A 3 24.18 8.71 -21.16
N TYR A 4 23.90 7.94 -20.10
CA TYR A 4 24.91 7.12 -19.43
C TYR A 4 24.21 5.91 -18.79
N THR A 5 24.62 4.76 -19.27
CA THR A 5 24.35 3.40 -18.82
C THR A 5 25.00 3.16 -17.46
N ASP A 6 24.32 2.46 -16.55
CA ASP A 6 24.93 1.38 -15.77
C ASP A 6 23.85 0.49 -15.14
N ASP A 7 23.85 -0.74 -15.61
CA ASP A 7 23.06 -1.89 -15.17
C ASP A 7 23.76 -2.64 -14.02
N LYS A 8 22.94 -3.46 -13.35
CA LYS A 8 23.26 -4.65 -12.52
C LYS A 8 23.36 -4.42 -11.01
N ILE A 9 22.34 -4.90 -10.28
CA ILE A 9 22.48 -5.93 -9.23
C ILE A 9 21.22 -6.81 -9.20
N PHE A 10 21.26 -7.95 -9.90
CA PHE A 10 20.60 -9.20 -9.51
C PHE A 10 21.66 -10.30 -9.65
N PRO A 11 21.91 -11.15 -8.63
CA PRO A 11 22.89 -12.21 -8.76
C PRO A 11 22.25 -13.42 -9.43
N THR A 12 22.60 -13.67 -10.69
CA THR A 12 22.41 -14.96 -11.36
C THR A 12 23.70 -15.76 -11.27
N THR A 13 23.68 -16.79 -10.44
CA THR A 13 24.71 -17.84 -10.40
C THR A 13 24.43 -18.86 -11.49
N ALA A 14 25.23 -18.85 -12.55
CA ALA A 14 25.50 -20.02 -13.37
C ALA A 14 26.83 -19.81 -14.10
N SER A 15 27.87 -20.44 -13.59
CA SER A 15 29.21 -20.53 -14.17
C SER A 15 29.26 -21.67 -15.17
N HIS A 16 29.69 -21.42 -16.41
CA HIS A 16 30.43 -22.39 -17.21
C HIS A 16 31.45 -21.69 -18.13
N PRO A 17 32.62 -22.31 -18.39
CA PRO A 17 33.81 -21.64 -18.88
C PRO A 17 33.84 -21.48 -20.41
N THR A 18 34.32 -20.32 -20.82
CA THR A 18 34.80 -19.99 -22.16
C THR A 18 36.05 -20.79 -22.50
N ASN A 19 36.11 -21.39 -23.69
CA ASN A 19 37.33 -21.51 -24.50
C ASN A 19 36.96 -21.91 -25.94
N ALA A 20 37.24 -21.00 -26.87
CA ALA A 20 37.40 -21.31 -28.29
C ALA A 20 38.72 -20.66 -28.75
N PRO A 21 39.55 -21.33 -29.55
CA PRO A 21 40.52 -20.65 -30.39
C PRO A 21 40.07 -20.65 -31.85
N SER A 22 40.40 -19.54 -32.50
CA SER A 22 40.24 -19.17 -33.90
C SER A 22 41.10 -19.96 -34.89
N SER A 23 40.62 -20.19 -36.12
CA SER A 23 41.44 -20.15 -37.36
C SER A 23 40.62 -20.18 -38.68
N SER A 24 40.72 -19.08 -39.43
CA SER A 24 40.90 -18.91 -40.91
C SER A 24 40.23 -19.80 -41.99
N SER A 25 39.55 -19.09 -42.92
CA SER A 25 39.52 -19.19 -44.41
C SER A 25 39.38 -20.53 -45.14
N ASP A 26 38.32 -20.72 -45.94
CA ASP A 26 38.34 -20.51 -47.41
C ASP A 26 37.00 -20.90 -48.08
N THR A 27 36.75 -20.28 -49.24
CA THR A 27 35.58 -20.41 -50.11
C THR A 27 35.68 -21.61 -51.08
N THR A 28 34.63 -22.43 -51.20
CA THR A 28 34.18 -23.11 -52.44
C THR A 28 32.79 -23.73 -52.25
N ASP A 29 31.91 -23.52 -53.23
CA ASP A 29 30.55 -24.09 -53.39
C ASP A 29 30.61 -25.24 -54.45
N PRO A 30 29.53 -25.99 -54.74
CA PRO A 30 28.97 -27.12 -54.00
C PRO A 30 29.04 -28.44 -54.80
N THR A 31 29.27 -29.58 -54.16
CA THR A 31 28.99 -30.90 -54.76
C THR A 31 28.65 -31.93 -53.70
N ASP A 32 27.45 -32.51 -53.83
CA ASP A 32 27.04 -33.86 -53.43
C ASP A 32 27.76 -34.48 -52.22
N ASN A 33 27.14 -34.39 -51.04
CA ASN A 33 27.00 -35.50 -50.07
C ASN A 33 26.17 -35.06 -48.84
N ASP A 34 24.94 -34.61 -49.07
CA ASP A 34 23.98 -34.31 -47.99
C ASP A 34 23.12 -35.54 -47.66
N ALA A 35 23.78 -36.65 -47.28
CA ALA A 35 23.08 -37.85 -46.79
C ALA A 35 23.59 -38.36 -45.43
N ASP A 36 24.73 -37.85 -44.92
CA ASP A 36 25.33 -38.35 -43.66
C ASP A 36 25.43 -37.30 -42.53
N THR A 37 24.98 -36.06 -42.75
CA THR A 37 25.02 -34.98 -41.73
C THR A 37 23.68 -34.79 -41.00
N ALA A 38 22.81 -35.80 -41.00
CA ALA A 38 21.48 -35.75 -40.34
C ALA A 38 21.39 -36.61 -39.06
N LYS A 39 22.53 -37.03 -38.48
CA LYS A 39 22.55 -37.98 -37.35
C LYS A 39 23.16 -37.49 -36.03
N GLN A 40 23.47 -36.20 -35.89
CA GLN A 40 24.05 -35.69 -34.64
C GLN A 40 23.52 -34.30 -34.27
N LEU A 41 22.25 -34.23 -33.88
CA LEU A 41 21.72 -33.20 -32.98
C LEU A 41 20.82 -33.91 -31.97
N GLU A 42 21.40 -34.76 -31.13
CA GLU A 42 20.75 -35.12 -29.87
C GLU A 42 20.63 -33.84 -29.02
N PRO A 43 19.46 -33.53 -28.45
CA PRO A 43 19.33 -32.37 -27.57
C PRO A 43 20.22 -32.59 -26.33
N THR A 44 21.32 -31.85 -26.24
CA THR A 44 22.28 -31.88 -25.12
C THR A 44 21.74 -31.25 -23.82
N HIS A 45 20.43 -31.27 -23.60
CA HIS A 45 19.83 -30.82 -22.35
C HIS A 45 19.26 -32.04 -21.62
N PRO A 46 19.73 -32.36 -20.40
CA PRO A 46 19.09 -33.40 -19.60
C PRO A 46 17.61 -33.06 -19.47
N ASP A 47 16.74 -34.06 -19.63
CA ASP A 47 15.29 -33.91 -19.50
C ASP A 47 14.98 -33.04 -18.29
N PHE A 48 14.49 -31.82 -18.54
CA PHE A 48 14.13 -30.90 -17.49
C PHE A 48 12.86 -31.46 -16.83
N VAL A 49 13.05 -32.28 -15.79
CA VAL A 49 11.94 -32.77 -14.97
C VAL A 49 11.47 -31.59 -14.13
N ASP A 50 10.43 -30.92 -14.62
CA ASP A 50 9.78 -29.80 -13.94
C ASP A 50 9.10 -30.29 -12.65
N ARG A 51 9.91 -30.42 -11.59
CA ARG A 51 9.51 -30.93 -10.28
C ARG A 51 8.65 -29.89 -9.56
N THR A 52 7.46 -30.31 -9.14
CA THR A 52 6.57 -29.46 -8.34
C THR A 52 7.17 -29.15 -6.96
N ILE A 53 7.04 -27.90 -6.50
CA ILE A 53 7.60 -27.44 -5.22
C ILE A 53 6.93 -28.18 -4.05
N SER A 54 7.72 -28.84 -3.21
CA SER A 54 7.23 -29.46 -1.97
C SER A 54 7.21 -28.48 -0.80
N VAL A 55 6.39 -28.78 0.22
CA VAL A 55 6.45 -28.09 1.53
C VAL A 55 7.85 -28.23 2.14
N ARG A 56 8.50 -29.37 1.90
CA ARG A 56 9.87 -29.62 2.33
C ARG A 56 10.86 -28.66 1.67
N ASP A 57 10.69 -28.37 0.39
CA ASP A 57 11.57 -27.46 -0.35
C ASP A 57 11.38 -26.01 0.14
N TRP A 58 10.14 -25.61 0.44
CA TRP A 58 9.84 -24.33 1.08
C TRP A 58 10.44 -24.21 2.49
N ALA A 59 10.28 -25.24 3.33
CA ALA A 59 10.82 -25.25 4.68
C ALA A 59 12.35 -25.24 4.66
N ALA A 60 12.97 -26.04 3.77
CA ALA A 60 14.41 -26.03 3.58
C ALA A 60 14.91 -24.64 3.20
N ASN A 61 14.31 -24.00 2.19
CA ASN A 61 14.69 -22.65 1.77
C ASN A 61 14.51 -21.60 2.89
N THR A 62 13.44 -21.70 3.68
CA THR A 62 13.15 -20.72 4.75
C THR A 62 14.11 -20.84 5.94
N PHE A 63 14.47 -22.07 6.33
CA PHE A 63 15.27 -22.35 7.53
C PHE A 63 16.74 -22.72 7.25
N THR A 64 17.24 -22.47 6.04
CA THR A 64 18.62 -22.83 5.62
C THR A 64 19.72 -22.17 6.46
N ASP A 65 19.52 -20.94 6.95
CA ASP A 65 20.53 -20.18 7.71
C ASP A 65 19.91 -19.37 8.86
N VAL A 66 19.36 -20.06 9.87
CA VAL A 66 18.75 -19.40 11.04
C VAL A 66 19.76 -18.51 11.81
N PRO A 67 21.02 -18.93 12.06
CA PRO A 67 22.00 -18.09 12.75
C PRO A 67 22.38 -16.83 11.97
N GLY A 68 22.61 -16.93 10.66
CA GLY A 68 22.91 -15.78 9.80
C GLY A 68 21.72 -14.83 9.70
N GLN A 69 20.50 -15.35 9.50
CA GLN A 69 19.28 -14.55 9.51
C GLN A 69 19.07 -13.81 10.84
N LEU A 70 19.37 -14.45 11.98
CA LEU A 70 19.27 -13.81 13.29
C LEU A 70 20.32 -12.71 13.46
N ARG A 71 21.57 -12.94 13.03
CA ARG A 71 22.62 -11.92 13.04
C ARG A 71 22.22 -10.72 12.19
N ASP A 72 21.76 -10.96 10.97
CA ASP A 72 21.33 -9.91 10.05
C ASP A 72 20.12 -9.15 10.60
N TYR A 73 19.20 -9.85 11.28
CA TYR A 73 18.09 -9.22 12.00
C TYR A 73 18.59 -8.27 13.08
N VAL A 74 19.48 -8.72 13.98
CA VAL A 74 20.01 -7.87 15.06
C VAL A 74 20.78 -6.68 14.53
N VAL A 75 21.59 -6.86 13.48
CA VAL A 75 22.29 -5.75 12.82
C VAL A 75 21.30 -4.77 12.17
N SER A 76 20.20 -5.28 11.58
CA SER A 76 19.17 -4.43 10.98
C SER A 76 18.41 -3.55 11.98
N LEU A 77 18.36 -3.94 13.27
CA LEU A 77 17.74 -3.14 14.34
C LEU A 77 18.46 -1.82 14.62
N PHE A 78 19.74 -1.71 14.29
CA PHE A 78 20.56 -0.53 14.53
C PHE A 78 21.14 0.04 13.22
N PRO A 79 20.33 0.70 12.37
CA PRO A 79 20.81 1.31 11.12
C PRO A 79 21.99 2.27 11.30
N ILE A 80 22.14 2.89 12.48
CA ILE A 80 23.28 3.75 12.80
C ILE A 80 24.64 3.07 12.56
N ALA A 81 24.74 1.76 12.82
CA ALA A 81 25.97 1.00 12.63
C ALA A 81 26.42 0.97 11.15
N THR A 82 25.51 1.17 10.19
CA THR A 82 25.82 1.10 8.76
C THR A 82 26.45 2.39 8.21
N TRP A 83 26.05 3.56 8.73
CA TRP A 83 26.46 4.85 8.18
C TRP A 83 27.43 5.64 9.06
N VAL A 84 27.50 5.35 10.36
CA VAL A 84 28.37 6.10 11.30
C VAL A 84 29.85 6.06 10.90
N TYR A 85 30.33 4.92 10.40
CA TYR A 85 31.72 4.76 9.93
C TYR A 85 32.04 5.50 8.62
N ARG A 86 31.00 5.92 7.88
CA ARG A 86 31.13 6.67 6.61
C ARG A 86 30.90 8.17 6.79
N TYR A 87 30.73 8.61 8.04
CA TYR A 87 30.43 10.00 8.37
C TYR A 87 31.62 10.92 8.07
N ASN A 88 31.36 12.08 7.46
CA ASN A 88 32.40 13.01 7.04
C ASN A 88 32.05 14.47 7.40
N LEU A 89 33.05 15.36 7.35
CA LEU A 89 32.91 16.77 7.70
C LEU A 89 31.89 17.53 6.82
N THR A 90 31.75 17.16 5.55
CA THR A 90 30.77 17.77 4.65
C THR A 90 29.34 17.44 5.10
N TRP A 91 29.11 16.21 5.60
CA TRP A 91 27.84 15.81 6.19
C TRP A 91 27.58 16.53 7.50
N LEU A 92 28.61 16.67 8.35
CA LEU A 92 28.52 17.44 9.59
C LEU A 92 28.05 18.88 9.36
N VAL A 93 28.62 19.59 8.38
CA VAL A 93 28.20 20.96 8.06
C VAL A 93 26.72 21.00 7.63
N GLY A 94 26.29 20.06 6.79
CA GLY A 94 24.89 19.95 6.37
C GLY A 94 23.95 19.66 7.54
N ASP A 95 24.34 18.74 8.42
CA ASP A 95 23.55 18.32 9.57
C ASP A 95 23.49 19.41 10.66
N VAL A 96 24.56 20.19 10.85
CA VAL A 96 24.58 21.35 11.75
C VAL A 96 23.64 22.43 11.25
N ILE A 97 23.72 22.79 9.97
CA ILE A 97 22.82 23.80 9.37
C ILE A 97 21.36 23.35 9.49
N ALA A 98 21.07 22.09 9.13
CA ALA A 98 19.72 21.55 9.21
C ALA A 98 19.23 21.45 10.66
N GLY A 99 20.08 21.00 11.59
CA GLY A 99 19.74 20.85 12.99
C GLY A 99 19.48 22.17 13.71
N LEU A 100 20.33 23.18 13.51
CA LEU A 100 20.11 24.53 14.05
C LEU A 100 18.82 25.15 13.49
N THR A 101 18.60 24.97 12.19
CA THR A 101 17.41 25.46 11.48
C THR A 101 16.12 24.86 12.04
N VAL A 102 16.09 23.54 12.20
CA VAL A 102 14.93 22.82 12.73
C VAL A 102 14.76 23.12 14.22
N GLY A 103 15.84 23.19 14.99
CA GLY A 103 15.84 23.52 16.42
C GLY A 103 15.16 24.86 16.71
N ALA A 104 15.47 25.90 15.93
CA ALA A 104 14.85 27.22 16.07
C ALA A 104 13.32 27.21 15.86
N VAL A 105 12.81 26.24 15.10
CA VAL A 105 11.38 26.09 14.81
C VAL A 105 10.70 25.14 15.79
N VAL A 106 11.39 24.06 16.21
CA VAL A 106 10.90 23.03 17.13
C VAL A 106 10.51 23.62 18.48
N VAL A 107 11.36 24.48 19.05
CA VAL A 107 11.20 25.02 20.41
C VAL A 107 9.83 25.70 20.60
N PRO A 108 9.48 26.77 19.86
CA PRO A 108 8.17 27.41 20.02
C PRO A 108 7.01 26.51 19.62
N GLN A 109 7.15 25.70 18.57
CA GLN A 109 6.08 24.81 18.12
C GLN A 109 5.72 23.74 19.16
N SER A 110 6.72 23.16 19.81
CA SER A 110 6.51 22.06 20.75
C SER A 110 5.86 22.53 22.04
N MET A 111 6.24 23.73 22.52
CA MET A 111 5.54 24.39 23.62
C MET A 111 4.06 24.65 23.29
N SER A 112 3.78 25.16 22.08
CA SER A 112 2.38 25.35 21.63
C SER A 112 1.60 24.03 21.61
N TYR A 113 2.21 22.94 21.13
CA TYR A 113 1.56 21.65 21.03
C TYR A 113 1.31 21.00 22.39
N ALA A 114 2.19 21.19 23.38
CA ALA A 114 1.94 20.72 24.73
C ALA A 114 0.70 21.39 25.36
N ILE A 115 0.53 22.68 25.10
CA ILE A 115 -0.67 23.42 25.54
C ILE A 115 -1.93 22.87 24.86
N LEU A 116 -1.85 22.47 23.58
CA LEU A 116 -2.95 21.78 22.90
C LEU A 116 -3.26 20.44 23.53
N ALA A 117 -2.25 19.70 24.01
CA ALA A 117 -2.38 18.46 24.75
C ALA A 117 -2.94 18.65 26.18
N SER A 118 -3.30 19.88 26.58
CA SER A 118 -3.68 20.22 27.97
C SER A 118 -2.57 19.93 28.98
N LEU A 119 -1.31 20.05 28.54
CA LEU A 119 -0.09 19.97 29.34
C LEU A 119 0.54 21.36 29.46
N THR A 120 1.48 21.51 30.40
CA THR A 120 2.35 22.69 30.47
C THR A 120 3.42 22.63 29.37
N ALA A 121 4.04 23.77 29.06
CA ALA A 121 4.83 23.95 27.83
C ALA A 121 6.12 23.12 27.80
N GLU A 122 6.73 22.88 28.96
CA GLU A 122 7.95 22.11 29.17
C GLU A 122 7.84 20.66 28.67
N TYR A 123 6.68 20.02 28.81
CA TYR A 123 6.42 18.67 28.29
C TYR A 123 6.60 18.59 26.78
N GLY A 124 6.36 19.70 26.07
CA GLY A 124 6.66 19.83 24.65
C GLY A 124 8.16 19.79 24.36
N LEU A 125 8.96 20.47 25.17
CA LEU A 125 10.42 20.48 25.05
C LEU A 125 11.02 19.12 25.42
N TYR A 126 10.53 18.46 26.48
CA TYR A 126 10.94 17.11 26.87
C TYR A 126 10.72 16.11 25.72
N SER A 127 9.50 16.10 25.17
CA SER A 127 9.12 15.19 24.09
C SER A 127 9.88 15.47 22.79
N SER A 128 10.16 16.74 22.49
CA SER A 128 10.97 17.10 21.33
C SER A 128 12.43 16.70 21.49
N PHE A 129 13.02 16.89 22.68
CA PHE A 129 14.39 16.47 22.94
C PHE A 129 14.58 14.96 22.75
N ILE A 130 13.76 14.14 23.43
CA ILE A 130 13.86 12.68 23.31
C ILE A 130 13.54 12.24 21.88
N GLY A 131 12.51 12.84 21.27
CA GLY A 131 12.12 12.62 19.89
C GLY A 131 13.30 12.69 18.93
N VAL A 132 13.93 13.86 18.84
CA VAL A 132 15.00 14.09 17.86
C VAL A 132 16.31 13.39 18.21
N PHE A 133 16.57 13.14 19.50
CA PHE A 133 17.80 12.53 19.97
C PHE A 133 17.80 11.02 19.76
N ILE A 134 16.75 10.31 20.20
CA ILE A 134 16.69 8.84 20.14
C ILE A 134 16.46 8.33 18.71
N TYR A 135 15.70 9.07 17.91
CA TYR A 135 15.35 8.64 16.56
C TYR A 135 16.57 8.30 15.69
N CYS A 136 17.67 9.03 15.81
CA CYS A 136 18.85 8.85 14.95
C CYS A 136 19.53 7.48 15.08
N PHE A 137 19.36 6.77 16.20
CA PHE A 137 19.97 5.46 16.43
C PHE A 137 19.27 4.34 15.67
N PHE A 138 17.95 4.46 15.51
CA PHE A 138 17.08 3.40 14.98
C PHE A 138 16.48 3.72 13.61
N ALA A 139 16.49 4.98 13.19
CA ALA A 139 15.81 5.41 11.96
C ALA A 139 16.51 5.01 10.67
N THR A 140 15.69 4.82 9.62
CA THR A 140 16.15 4.77 8.22
C THR A 140 16.00 6.11 7.51
N SER A 141 15.08 6.97 7.97
CA SER A 141 14.93 8.32 7.44
C SER A 141 15.92 9.32 8.03
N LYS A 142 16.67 9.99 7.15
CA LYS A 142 17.48 11.15 7.52
C LYS A 142 16.66 12.43 7.70
N ASP A 143 15.52 12.55 7.01
CA ASP A 143 14.77 13.80 6.94
C ASP A 143 13.76 13.95 8.07
N VAL A 144 13.18 12.85 8.56
CA VAL A 144 12.13 12.91 9.57
C VAL A 144 12.64 13.59 10.85
N THR A 145 11.78 14.41 11.42
CA THR A 145 11.97 15.04 12.74
C THR A 145 10.84 14.59 13.66
N ILE A 146 11.19 13.81 14.68
CA ILE A 146 10.26 13.35 15.71
C ILE A 146 10.08 14.40 16.79
N GLY A 147 8.86 14.52 17.29
CA GLY A 147 8.51 15.28 18.47
C GLY A 147 7.00 15.46 18.54
N PRO A 148 6.50 16.35 19.40
CA PRO A 148 5.09 16.67 19.41
C PRO A 148 4.57 17.21 18.08
N VAL A 149 3.35 16.83 17.75
CA VAL A 149 2.60 17.34 16.59
C VAL A 149 1.19 17.72 17.01
N ALA A 150 0.57 18.60 16.23
CA ALA A 150 -0.74 19.14 16.56
C ALA A 150 -1.84 18.07 16.65
N VAL A 151 -1.87 17.12 15.71
CA VAL A 151 -2.93 16.09 15.67
C VAL A 151 -2.85 15.17 16.88
N MET A 152 -1.66 14.60 17.13
CA MET A 152 -1.42 13.76 18.30
C MET A 152 -1.65 14.52 19.62
N SER A 153 -1.33 15.82 19.68
CA SER A 153 -1.58 16.62 20.88
C SER A 153 -3.07 16.84 21.14
N LEU A 154 -3.87 17.10 20.10
CA LEU A 154 -5.33 17.16 20.26
C LEU A 154 -5.91 15.82 20.73
N GLU A 155 -5.35 14.72 20.24
CA GLU A 155 -5.76 13.39 20.66
C GLU A 155 -5.45 13.13 22.13
N VAL A 156 -4.22 13.42 22.57
CA VAL A 156 -3.83 13.36 23.99
C VAL A 156 -4.79 14.18 24.87
N ALA A 157 -5.16 15.39 24.45
CA ALA A 157 -6.11 16.22 25.21
C ALA A 157 -7.49 15.57 25.37
N LYS A 158 -7.97 14.83 24.37
CA LYS A 158 -9.22 14.08 24.48
C LYS A 158 -9.07 12.88 25.40
N VAL A 159 -7.97 12.13 25.29
CA VAL A 159 -7.70 10.98 26.18
C VAL A 159 -7.66 11.44 27.63
N VAL A 160 -6.96 12.54 27.92
CA VAL A 160 -6.92 13.17 29.24
C VAL A 160 -8.33 13.51 29.73
N ALA A 161 -9.16 14.14 28.89
CA ALA A 161 -10.53 14.48 29.25
C ALA A 161 -11.39 13.23 29.53
N HIS A 162 -11.28 12.20 28.70
CA HIS A 162 -12.04 10.95 28.83
C HIS A 162 -11.65 10.16 30.09
N VAL A 163 -10.35 10.09 30.39
CA VAL A 163 -9.86 9.43 31.61
C VAL A 163 -10.34 10.19 32.84
N LYS A 164 -10.22 11.53 32.85
CA LYS A 164 -10.69 12.35 33.97
C LYS A 164 -12.19 12.25 34.22
N GLU A 165 -13.00 12.11 33.17
CA GLU A 165 -14.44 11.88 33.31
C GLU A 165 -14.75 10.56 34.03
N LYS A 166 -13.93 9.51 33.82
CA LYS A 166 -14.12 8.20 34.44
C LYS A 166 -13.49 8.06 35.82
N THR A 167 -12.29 8.61 36.02
CA THR A 167 -11.47 8.38 37.22
C THR A 167 -11.43 9.59 38.15
N GLY A 168 -12.07 10.70 37.79
CA GLY A 168 -11.92 11.98 38.48
C GLY A 168 -10.49 12.52 38.37
N ASP A 169 -10.03 13.24 39.39
CA ASP A 169 -8.69 13.83 39.47
C ASP A 169 -7.64 12.89 40.10
N ASN A 170 -7.87 11.57 40.07
CA ASN A 170 -6.93 10.57 40.60
C ASN A 170 -5.59 10.53 39.84
N TYR A 171 -5.57 11.00 38.59
CA TYR A 171 -4.39 11.06 37.73
C TYR A 171 -4.20 12.47 37.19
N THR A 172 -2.95 12.90 37.13
CA THR A 172 -2.56 14.17 36.52
C THR A 172 -2.54 14.06 34.99
N ASN A 173 -2.70 15.19 34.29
CA ASN A 173 -2.66 15.19 32.82
C ASN A 173 -1.34 14.62 32.26
N PRO A 174 -0.15 14.96 32.83
CA PRO A 174 1.11 14.38 32.37
C PRO A 174 1.22 12.87 32.56
N GLU A 175 0.71 12.33 33.67
CA GLU A 175 0.71 10.87 33.91
C GLU A 175 -0.10 10.14 32.84
N ILE A 176 -1.31 10.62 32.53
CA ILE A 176 -2.16 10.04 31.49
C ILE A 176 -1.48 10.13 30.12
N ALA A 177 -0.89 11.28 29.80
CA ALA A 177 -0.22 11.51 28.53
C ALA A 177 1.02 10.61 28.37
N THR A 178 1.83 10.48 29.42
CA THR A 178 3.05 9.66 29.42
C THR A 178 2.71 8.17 29.37
N ALA A 179 1.66 7.73 30.07
CA ALA A 179 1.16 6.36 29.98
C ALA A 179 0.65 6.02 28.57
N LEU A 180 -0.05 6.95 27.92
CA LEU A 180 -0.44 6.79 26.51
C LEU A 180 0.78 6.66 25.60
N ALA A 181 1.84 7.45 25.83
CA ALA A 181 3.10 7.33 25.08
C ALA A 181 3.73 5.95 25.22
N LEU A 182 3.76 5.40 26.45
CA LEU A 182 4.31 4.07 26.70
C LEU A 182 3.56 3.01 25.90
N ILE A 183 2.23 3.01 25.99
CA ILE A 183 1.41 1.94 25.41
C ILE A 183 1.40 2.03 23.89
N CYS A 184 1.18 3.23 23.33
CA CYS A 184 1.26 3.42 21.88
C CYS A 184 2.67 3.09 21.36
N GLY A 185 3.72 3.48 22.09
CA GLY A 185 5.11 3.14 21.77
C GLY A 185 5.38 1.64 21.80
N ALA A 186 4.88 0.93 22.81
CA ALA A 186 5.01 -0.52 22.93
C ALA A 186 4.27 -1.27 21.81
N ILE A 187 3.08 -0.81 21.42
CA ILE A 187 2.35 -1.38 20.28
C ILE A 187 3.12 -1.15 18.98
N CYS A 188 3.62 0.07 18.74
CA CYS A 188 4.43 0.37 17.55
C CYS A 188 5.71 -0.47 17.50
N LEU A 189 6.40 -0.60 18.64
CA LEU A 189 7.58 -1.45 18.76
C LEU A 189 7.24 -2.92 18.47
N GLY A 190 6.13 -3.43 19.01
CA GLY A 190 5.65 -4.79 18.75
C GLY A 190 5.37 -5.04 17.26
N ILE A 191 4.65 -4.14 16.60
CA ILE A 191 4.37 -4.24 15.15
C ILE A 191 5.68 -4.24 14.35
N GLY A 192 6.64 -3.37 14.71
CA GLY A 192 7.94 -3.31 14.05
C GLY A 192 8.81 -4.55 14.27
N LEU A 193 8.90 -5.06 15.50
CA LEU A 193 9.66 -6.26 15.83
C LEU A 193 9.08 -7.52 15.16
N LEU A 194 7.75 -7.61 15.07
CA LEU A 194 7.02 -8.68 14.38
C LEU A 194 7.02 -8.53 12.85
N ARG A 195 7.63 -7.47 12.29
CA ARG A 195 7.67 -7.16 10.85
C ARG A 195 6.29 -7.07 10.20
N LEU A 196 5.33 -6.50 10.93
CA LEU A 196 3.95 -6.31 10.46
C LEU A 196 3.74 -4.97 9.72
N GLY A 197 4.82 -4.29 9.32
CA GLY A 197 4.79 -3.02 8.59
C GLY A 197 4.09 -3.08 7.23
N PHE A 198 3.92 -4.28 6.66
CA PHE A 198 3.12 -4.48 5.44
C PHE A 198 1.66 -4.03 5.63
N VAL A 199 1.10 -4.11 6.86
CA VAL A 199 -0.27 -3.66 7.15
C VAL A 199 -0.45 -2.18 6.81
N LEU A 200 0.62 -1.40 6.89
CA LEU A 200 0.59 0.04 6.65
C LEU A 200 0.61 0.37 5.16
N GLU A 201 0.84 -0.61 4.29
CA GLU A 201 0.72 -0.48 2.83
C GLU A 201 -0.74 -0.47 2.36
N PHE A 202 -1.67 -0.94 3.19
CA PHE A 202 -3.10 -0.88 2.90
C PHE A 202 -3.72 0.52 3.07
N ILE A 203 -2.98 1.50 3.59
CA ILE A 203 -3.45 2.89 3.68
C ILE A 203 -3.07 3.66 2.42
N PRO A 204 -4.05 4.04 1.57
CA PRO A 204 -3.73 4.70 0.32
C PRO A 204 -3.49 6.21 0.50
N ALA A 205 -2.79 6.81 -0.47
CA ALA A 205 -2.45 8.23 -0.44
C ALA A 205 -3.67 9.20 -0.32
N PRO A 206 -4.84 8.96 -0.95
CA PRO A 206 -6.02 9.80 -0.78
C PRO A 206 -6.56 9.79 0.65
N ALA A 207 -6.47 8.65 1.37
CA ALA A 207 -6.89 8.55 2.76
C ALA A 207 -6.02 9.44 3.66
N VAL A 208 -4.70 9.36 3.49
CA VAL A 208 -3.73 10.21 4.21
C VAL A 208 -3.98 11.69 3.91
N ALA A 209 -4.15 12.05 2.63
CA ALA A 209 -4.42 13.42 2.21
C ALA A 209 -5.73 13.98 2.82
N GLY A 210 -6.79 13.15 2.88
CA GLY A 210 -8.08 13.52 3.44
C GLY A 210 -7.99 13.77 4.94
N PHE A 211 -7.37 12.85 5.67
CA PHE A 211 -7.08 12.98 7.09
C PHE A 211 -6.25 14.24 7.40
N MET A 212 -5.16 14.48 6.67
CA MET A 212 -4.31 15.65 6.87
C MET A 212 -5.08 16.95 6.64
N THR A 213 -5.89 17.02 5.58
CA THR A 213 -6.65 18.23 5.24
C THR A 213 -7.76 18.51 6.25
N GLY A 214 -8.52 17.48 6.65
CA GLY A 214 -9.56 17.60 7.67
C GLY A 214 -8.98 17.98 9.04
N SER A 215 -7.88 17.35 9.44
CA SER A 215 -7.19 17.64 10.70
C SER A 215 -6.60 19.04 10.72
N ALA A 216 -5.94 19.45 9.63
CA ALA A 216 -5.38 20.80 9.50
C ALA A 216 -6.45 21.89 9.62
N PHE A 217 -7.61 21.70 8.97
CA PHE A 217 -8.74 22.60 9.12
C PHE A 217 -9.25 22.64 10.56
N THR A 218 -9.45 21.48 11.17
CA THR A 218 -9.92 21.35 12.56
C THR A 218 -8.97 22.06 13.53
N ILE A 219 -7.66 21.84 13.40
CA ILE A 219 -6.66 22.52 14.23
C ILE A 219 -6.69 24.03 14.00
N ALA A 220 -6.74 24.48 12.75
CA ALA A 220 -6.81 25.92 12.45
C ALA A 220 -8.04 26.55 13.11
N SER A 221 -9.21 25.89 13.03
CA SER A 221 -10.44 26.34 13.69
C SER A 221 -10.32 26.39 15.22
N THR A 222 -9.70 25.40 15.86
CA THR A 222 -9.53 25.37 17.33
C THR A 222 -8.56 26.42 17.86
N GLN A 223 -7.69 26.96 16.99
CA GLN A 223 -6.76 28.04 17.33
C GLN A 223 -7.36 29.45 17.19
N ILE A 224 -8.46 29.63 16.46
CA ILE A 224 -9.06 30.97 16.25
C ILE A 224 -9.43 31.65 17.57
N PRO A 225 -10.04 30.99 18.58
CA PRO A 225 -10.32 31.61 19.88
C PRO A 225 -9.06 32.12 20.58
N ALA A 226 -7.98 31.34 20.56
CA ALA A 226 -6.70 31.71 21.15
C ALA A 226 -6.02 32.86 20.39
N LEU A 227 -6.17 32.90 19.06
CA LEU A 227 -5.70 34.00 18.22
C LEU A 227 -6.40 35.32 18.58
N LEU A 228 -7.70 35.28 18.91
CA LEU A 228 -8.53 36.43 19.28
C LEU A 228 -8.46 36.81 20.77
N GLY A 229 -7.86 35.96 21.62
CA GLY A 229 -7.86 36.11 23.08
C GLY A 229 -9.21 35.87 23.75
N ILE A 230 -10.11 35.12 23.11
CA ILE A 230 -11.40 34.78 23.69
C ILE A 230 -11.20 33.73 24.79
N SER A 231 -11.79 33.95 25.96
CA SER A 231 -11.67 33.03 27.09
C SER A 231 -12.30 31.67 26.80
N LYS A 232 -11.70 30.60 27.37
CA LYS A 232 -12.22 29.22 27.33
C LYS A 232 -13.63 29.08 27.93
N GLN A 233 -14.06 30.05 28.73
CA GLN A 233 -15.43 30.10 29.26
C GLN A 233 -16.49 30.32 28.16
N TYR A 234 -16.15 31.02 27.08
CA TYR A 234 -17.08 31.35 26.00
C TYR A 234 -17.01 30.37 24.83
N VAL A 235 -15.83 29.78 24.58
CA VAL A 235 -15.61 28.85 23.47
C VAL A 235 -14.84 27.63 23.95
N ASN A 236 -15.47 26.47 23.80
CA ASN A 236 -14.81 25.19 24.02
C ASN A 236 -14.08 24.73 22.74
N SER A 237 -12.77 24.92 22.69
CA SER A 237 -11.91 24.50 21.56
C SER A 237 -11.80 22.97 21.36
N ARG A 238 -12.54 22.15 22.14
CA ARG A 238 -12.58 20.69 22.00
C ARG A 238 -13.79 20.18 21.24
N GLU A 239 -14.75 21.05 20.94
CA GLU A 239 -15.91 20.70 20.12
C GLU A 239 -15.51 20.46 18.66
N SER A 240 -16.44 19.91 17.87
CA SER A 240 -16.28 19.77 16.43
C SER A 240 -15.94 21.13 15.78
N ALA A 241 -15.10 21.10 14.75
CA ALA A 241 -14.51 22.30 14.15
C ALA A 241 -15.58 23.37 13.79
N TYR A 242 -16.70 22.93 13.21
CA TYR A 242 -17.78 23.82 12.81
C TYR A 242 -18.43 24.54 14.01
N LYS A 243 -18.60 23.87 15.16
CA LYS A 243 -19.15 24.49 16.38
C LYS A 243 -18.19 25.51 16.94
N VAL A 244 -16.89 25.20 16.96
CA VAL A 244 -15.87 26.16 17.40
C VAL A 244 -15.92 27.42 16.56
N VAL A 245 -16.00 27.31 15.23
CA VAL A 245 -16.11 28.48 14.34
C VAL A 245 -17.39 29.28 14.64
N ILE A 246 -18.55 28.61 14.73
CA ILE A 246 -19.83 29.28 15.01
C ILE A 246 -19.81 29.98 16.37
N ASN A 247 -19.34 29.30 17.42
CA ASN A 247 -19.29 29.86 18.78
C ASN A 247 -18.27 31.00 18.88
N THR A 248 -17.17 30.93 18.13
CA THR A 248 -16.19 32.02 18.02
C THR A 248 -16.82 33.25 17.38
N LEU A 249 -17.56 33.08 16.27
CA LEU A 249 -18.24 34.18 15.59
C LEU A 249 -19.33 34.81 16.47
N LYS A 250 -20.07 34.00 17.25
CA LYS A 250 -21.08 34.49 18.19
C LYS A 250 -20.48 35.31 19.35
N ASN A 251 -19.29 34.93 19.82
CA ASN A 251 -18.62 35.55 20.97
C ASN A 251 -17.52 36.54 20.56
N LEU A 252 -17.57 37.07 19.34
CA LEU A 252 -16.55 37.98 18.81
C LEU A 252 -16.43 39.29 19.61
N SER A 253 -17.51 39.72 20.27
CA SER A 253 -17.53 40.87 21.18
C SER A 253 -16.61 40.70 22.40
N HIS A 254 -16.23 39.47 22.75
CA HIS A 254 -15.33 39.16 23.87
C HIS A 254 -13.85 39.05 23.46
N ALA A 255 -13.50 39.43 22.23
CA ALA A 255 -12.11 39.47 21.79
C ALA A 255 -11.28 40.50 22.59
N ARG A 256 -10.03 40.15 22.89
CA ARG A 256 -9.11 40.99 23.69
C ARG A 256 -8.03 41.62 22.81
N LEU A 257 -7.20 42.47 23.39
CA LEU A 257 -6.01 43.04 22.72
C LEU A 257 -5.03 41.97 22.22
N ASP A 258 -5.11 40.76 22.74
CA ASP A 258 -4.46 39.56 22.21
C ASP A 258 -4.64 39.38 20.69
N ALA A 259 -5.82 39.75 20.16
CA ALA A 259 -6.11 39.69 18.73
C ALA A 259 -5.11 40.50 17.89
N ALA A 260 -4.66 41.66 18.39
CA ALA A 260 -3.67 42.48 17.68
C ALA A 260 -2.33 41.75 17.57
N PHE A 261 -1.89 41.06 18.63
CA PHE A 261 -0.67 40.24 18.60
C PHE A 261 -0.83 39.04 17.69
N GLY A 262 -1.96 38.34 17.75
CA GLY A 262 -2.26 37.18 16.91
C GLY A 262 -2.29 37.51 15.42
N PHE A 263 -3.11 38.49 15.02
CA PHE A 263 -3.22 38.90 13.62
C PHE A 263 -1.93 39.51 13.08
N THR A 264 -1.22 40.32 13.86
CA THR A 264 0.07 40.88 13.43
C THR A 264 1.11 39.79 13.25
N ALA A 265 1.17 38.80 14.15
CA ALA A 265 2.05 37.64 14.00
C ALA A 265 1.69 36.84 12.74
N LEU A 266 0.40 36.52 12.56
CA LEU A 266 -0.07 35.73 11.41
C LEU A 266 0.19 36.45 10.09
N PHE A 267 -0.14 37.74 10.02
CA PHE A 267 0.17 38.58 8.87
C PHE A 267 1.67 38.62 8.61
N GLY A 268 2.49 38.83 9.65
CA GLY A 268 3.95 38.81 9.56
C GLY A 268 4.49 37.51 8.99
N LEU A 269 3.98 36.35 9.43
CA LEU A 269 4.40 35.03 8.92
C LEU A 269 4.15 34.90 7.41
N TYR A 270 2.94 35.24 6.94
CA TYR A 270 2.61 35.18 5.51
C TYR A 270 3.30 36.26 4.69
N PHE A 271 3.43 37.47 5.23
CA PHE A 271 4.09 38.60 4.57
C PHE A 271 5.58 38.31 4.36
N ILE A 272 6.28 37.85 5.41
CA ILE A 272 7.69 37.44 5.33
C ILE A 272 7.84 36.31 4.31
N ARG A 273 6.94 35.32 4.32
CA ARG A 273 6.95 34.22 3.34
C ARG A 273 6.84 34.74 1.92
N TRP A 274 5.81 35.54 1.66
CA TRP A 274 5.53 36.08 0.33
C TRP A 274 6.68 36.97 -0.15
N GLY A 275 7.13 37.91 0.70
CA GLY A 275 8.22 38.84 0.41
C GLY A 275 9.52 38.10 0.11
N LEU A 276 10.00 37.25 1.01
CA LEU A 276 11.27 36.53 0.81
C LEU A 276 11.22 35.56 -0.37
N THR A 277 10.06 34.96 -0.66
CA THR A 277 9.90 34.11 -1.85
C THR A 277 9.99 34.94 -3.14
N LYS A 278 9.35 36.10 -3.18
CA LYS A 278 9.41 37.02 -4.33
C LYS A 278 10.80 37.63 -4.50
N LEU A 279 11.47 38.03 -3.42
CA LEU A 279 12.86 38.51 -3.47
C LEU A 279 13.82 37.42 -3.92
N GLY A 280 13.63 36.18 -3.48
CA GLY A 280 14.42 35.03 -3.93
C GLY A 280 14.26 34.72 -5.43
N GLN A 281 13.09 35.01 -6.01
CA GLN A 281 12.85 34.92 -7.45
C GLN A 281 13.44 36.11 -8.22
N ARG A 282 13.35 37.33 -7.66
CA ARG A 282 13.85 38.57 -8.29
C ARG A 282 15.36 38.70 -8.26
N TYR A 283 16.00 38.22 -7.19
CA TYR A 283 17.45 38.28 -6.99
C TYR A 283 18.05 36.86 -6.81
N PRO A 284 18.29 36.12 -7.91
CA PRO A 284 18.78 34.75 -7.86
C PRO A 284 20.11 34.60 -7.11
N ARG A 285 20.99 35.61 -7.16
CA ARG A 285 22.30 35.63 -6.48
C ARG A 285 22.19 35.44 -4.95
N TYR A 286 21.11 35.94 -4.33
CA TYR A 286 20.90 35.85 -2.88
C TYR A 286 19.81 34.83 -2.49
N ARG A 287 19.40 33.96 -3.43
CA ARG A 287 18.31 33.00 -3.22
C ARG A 287 18.51 32.12 -1.99
N ARG A 288 19.75 31.71 -1.71
CA ARG A 288 20.09 30.88 -0.54
C ARG A 288 19.86 31.64 0.78
N THR A 289 20.28 32.90 0.86
CA THR A 289 20.08 33.75 2.05
C THR A 289 18.59 33.99 2.30
N PHE A 290 17.84 34.36 1.26
CA PHE A 290 16.40 34.54 1.38
C PHE A 290 15.69 33.23 1.76
N PHE A 291 16.15 32.08 1.26
CA PHE A 291 15.64 30.78 1.67
C PHE A 291 15.83 30.55 3.17
N PHE A 292 17.03 30.73 3.73
CA PHE A 292 17.25 30.53 5.17
C PHE A 292 16.51 31.55 6.04
N LEU A 293 16.43 32.82 5.63
CA LEU A 293 15.60 33.82 6.31
C LEU A 293 14.11 33.42 6.31
N ASN A 294 13.63 32.87 5.20
CA ASN A 294 12.26 32.41 5.04
C ASN A 294 11.95 31.21 5.95
N VAL A 295 12.95 30.37 6.14
CA VAL A 295 12.92 29.21 7.04
C VAL A 295 12.91 29.65 8.51
N MET A 296 13.70 30.66 8.89
CA MET A 296 13.73 31.20 10.25
C MET A 296 12.51 32.05 10.64
N ARG A 297 11.54 32.29 9.73
CA ARG A 297 10.40 33.20 10.00
C ARG A 297 9.69 32.88 11.32
N ASN A 298 9.48 31.59 11.62
CA ASN A 298 8.67 31.20 12.77
C ASN A 298 9.35 31.65 14.07
N GLY A 299 10.67 31.40 14.17
CA GLY A 299 11.48 31.89 15.30
C GLY A 299 11.54 33.41 15.34
N LEU A 300 11.80 34.07 14.20
CA LEU A 300 11.88 35.53 14.13
C LEU A 300 10.59 36.22 14.56
N VAL A 301 9.43 35.76 14.07
CA VAL A 301 8.13 36.33 14.45
C VAL A 301 7.86 36.08 15.93
N VAL A 302 8.13 34.89 16.47
CA VAL A 302 7.97 34.62 17.90
C VAL A 302 8.86 35.55 18.72
N ILE A 303 10.13 35.76 18.35
CA ILE A 303 11.04 36.68 19.04
C ILE A 303 10.50 38.11 19.03
N ILE A 304 10.09 38.62 17.86
CA ILE A 304 9.57 39.99 17.71
C ILE A 304 8.31 40.20 18.55
N VAL A 305 7.38 39.26 18.48
CA VAL A 305 6.08 39.34 19.17
C VAL A 305 6.26 39.17 20.68
N THR A 306 7.23 38.36 21.11
CA THR A 306 7.62 38.22 22.53
C THR A 306 8.25 39.51 23.06
N PHE A 307 9.15 40.14 22.29
CA PHE A 307 9.74 41.42 22.66
C PHE A 307 8.68 42.53 22.76
N ALA A 308 7.74 42.57 21.82
CA ALA A 308 6.60 43.48 21.88
C ALA A 308 5.72 43.23 23.11
N ALA A 309 5.44 41.97 23.44
CA ALA A 309 4.65 41.61 24.63
C ALA A 309 5.37 42.02 25.92
N TRP A 310 6.69 41.81 26.01
CA TRP A 310 7.52 42.26 27.12
C TRP A 310 7.48 43.78 27.29
N LEU A 311 7.63 44.55 26.21
CA LEU A 311 7.55 46.02 26.26
C LEU A 311 6.23 46.53 26.84
N VAL A 312 5.11 45.87 26.51
CA VAL A 312 3.78 46.25 26.99
C VAL A 312 3.56 45.80 28.44
N THR A 313 4.06 44.61 28.82
CA THR A 313 3.79 44.03 30.14
C THR A 313 4.78 44.43 31.23
N ARG A 314 5.97 44.96 30.89
CA ARG A 314 7.00 45.33 31.88
C ARG A 314 6.58 46.43 32.88
N HIS A 315 5.57 47.24 32.54
CA HIS A 315 5.08 48.34 33.40
C HIS A 315 3.67 48.10 33.98
N ASP A 316 2.98 47.02 33.61
CA ASP A 316 1.61 46.72 34.08
C ASP A 316 1.66 45.80 35.31
N GLY A 317 1.38 46.36 36.49
CA GLY A 317 1.58 45.66 37.78
C GLY A 317 0.44 44.74 38.26
N LYS A 318 -0.80 44.83 37.75
CA LYS A 318 -1.93 44.04 38.30
C LYS A 318 -3.00 43.55 37.31
N THR A 319 -3.20 44.21 36.16
CA THR A 319 -4.14 43.76 35.11
C THR A 319 -3.38 43.44 33.83
N LYS A 320 -3.00 42.17 33.64
CA LYS A 320 -2.35 41.73 32.39
C LYS A 320 -3.33 41.94 31.23
N ARG A 321 -3.06 42.93 30.38
CA ARG A 321 -3.86 43.26 29.17
C ARG A 321 -3.80 42.17 28.11
N ILE A 322 -2.75 41.33 28.16
CA ILE A 322 -2.41 40.30 27.17
C ILE A 322 -2.20 38.96 27.88
N ALA A 323 -2.69 37.87 27.27
CA ALA A 323 -2.43 36.51 27.71
C ALA A 323 -1.01 36.06 27.31
N ILE A 324 -0.15 35.85 28.31
CA ILE A 324 1.23 35.35 28.14
C ILE A 324 1.39 33.94 28.71
N LEU A 325 2.44 33.24 28.26
CA LEU A 325 2.72 31.84 28.60
C LEU A 325 2.96 31.62 30.09
N LYS A 326 3.69 32.54 30.76
CA LYS A 326 4.15 32.45 32.15
C LYS A 326 5.29 31.44 32.35
N ASP A 327 5.53 31.05 33.60
CA ASP A 327 6.70 30.30 34.05
C ASP A 327 6.82 28.95 33.33
N VAL A 328 7.99 28.72 32.74
CA VAL A 328 8.42 27.43 32.19
C VAL A 328 9.59 26.96 33.06
N PRO A 329 9.49 25.80 33.75
CA PRO A 329 10.55 25.33 34.63
C PRO A 329 11.84 25.09 33.85
N ARG A 330 12.98 25.39 34.49
CA ARG A 330 14.31 25.16 33.94
C ARG A 330 14.70 23.70 34.08
N GLY A 331 15.23 23.14 33.00
CA GLY A 331 15.73 21.77 32.96
C GLY A 331 14.64 20.71 33.07
N PHE A 332 15.05 19.47 33.31
CA PHE A 332 14.12 18.37 33.53
C PHE A 332 13.74 18.29 35.02
N GLN A 333 12.57 18.81 35.39
CA GLN A 333 12.08 18.77 36.77
C GLN A 333 11.12 17.60 37.02
N ASP A 334 10.44 17.14 35.97
CA ASP A 334 9.40 16.11 36.03
C ASP A 334 9.93 14.71 35.66
N VAL A 335 11.21 14.43 35.93
CA VAL A 335 11.80 13.10 35.70
C VAL A 335 11.37 12.19 36.86
N GLY A 336 10.59 11.17 36.58
CA GLY A 336 10.03 10.31 37.62
C GLY A 336 9.64 8.92 37.13
N VAL A 337 9.41 8.03 38.09
CA VAL A 337 8.87 6.69 37.80
C VAL A 337 7.41 6.84 37.40
N LEU A 338 7.07 6.38 36.19
CA LEU A 338 5.71 6.41 35.68
C LEU A 338 4.82 5.47 36.49
N ARG A 339 3.73 6.00 37.05
CA ARG A 339 2.70 5.21 37.71
C ARG A 339 1.73 4.67 36.66
N ILE A 340 1.75 3.35 36.44
CA ILE A 340 0.77 2.62 35.63
C ILE A 340 0.08 1.60 36.50
N ASP A 341 -1.21 1.80 36.71
CA ASP A 341 -2.14 0.90 37.36
C ASP A 341 -3.18 0.39 36.36
N GLY A 342 -3.79 -0.77 36.68
CA GLY A 342 -4.79 -1.40 35.82
C GLY A 342 -6.00 -0.50 35.55
N ASP A 343 -6.37 0.34 36.52
CA ASP A 343 -7.47 1.30 36.41
C ASP A 343 -7.21 2.35 35.33
N LEU A 344 -6.02 2.96 35.32
CA LEU A 344 -5.61 3.93 34.31
C LEU A 344 -5.64 3.32 32.90
N VAL A 345 -5.06 2.12 32.75
CA VAL A 345 -5.05 1.40 31.46
C VAL A 345 -6.47 1.08 30.99
N SER A 346 -7.33 0.62 31.89
CA SER A 346 -8.73 0.31 31.57
C SER A 346 -9.53 1.55 31.15
N ALA A 347 -9.27 2.70 31.78
CA ALA A 347 -9.93 3.95 31.48
C ALA A 347 -9.54 4.48 30.08
N MET A 348 -8.26 4.36 29.70
CA MET A 348 -7.77 4.81 28.40
C MET A 348 -7.92 3.78 27.27
N ALA A 349 -8.17 2.50 27.58
CA ALA A 349 -8.24 1.40 26.61
C ALA A 349 -9.04 1.71 25.33
N PRO A 350 -10.23 2.36 25.38
CA PRO A 350 -11.00 2.68 24.18
C PRO A 350 -10.31 3.67 23.23
N GLN A 351 -9.40 4.50 23.74
CA GLN A 351 -8.72 5.57 22.99
C GLN A 351 -7.37 5.13 22.41
N ILE A 352 -6.78 4.04 22.91
CA ILE A 352 -5.49 3.53 22.48
C ILE A 352 -5.43 3.22 20.97
N PRO A 353 -6.43 2.55 20.35
CA PRO A 353 -6.37 2.22 18.92
C PRO A 353 -6.25 3.46 18.03
N VAL A 354 -7.05 4.50 18.32
CA VAL A 354 -7.04 5.78 17.59
C VAL A 354 -5.67 6.45 17.71
N ALA A 355 -5.20 6.63 18.94
CA ALA A 355 -3.91 7.26 19.22
C ALA A 355 -2.75 6.53 18.52
N THR A 356 -2.77 5.19 18.54
CA THR A 356 -1.76 4.36 17.89
C THR A 356 -1.83 4.49 16.37
N ILE A 357 -3.02 4.45 15.78
CA ILE A 357 -3.19 4.64 14.34
C ILE A 357 -2.67 6.01 13.90
N ILE A 358 -2.98 7.08 14.64
CA ILE A 358 -2.46 8.43 14.34
C ILE A 358 -0.92 8.44 14.39
N LEU A 359 -0.34 7.89 15.47
CA LEU A 359 1.11 7.80 15.67
C LEU A 359 1.79 7.08 14.50
N LEU A 360 1.26 5.93 14.08
CA LEU A 360 1.77 5.09 12.99
C LEU A 360 1.62 5.78 11.61
N LEU A 361 0.42 6.26 11.31
CA LEU A 361 0.05 6.81 10.01
C LEU A 361 0.83 8.07 9.70
N GLU A 362 0.88 9.01 10.65
CA GLU A 362 1.53 10.29 10.45
C GLU A 362 3.02 10.06 10.18
N HIS A 363 3.67 9.20 10.97
CA HIS A 363 5.09 8.90 10.81
C HIS A 363 5.41 8.27 9.44
N ILE A 364 4.72 7.18 9.09
CA ILE A 364 5.04 6.43 7.86
C ILE A 364 4.71 7.23 6.60
N ALA A 365 3.60 7.98 6.61
CA ALA A 365 3.25 8.85 5.50
C ALA A 365 4.36 9.86 5.21
N ILE A 366 4.91 10.48 6.26
CA ILE A 366 6.01 11.43 6.14
C ILE A 366 7.27 10.72 5.67
N ALA A 367 7.68 9.65 6.35
CA ALA A 367 8.90 8.92 6.05
C ALA A 367 8.92 8.48 4.58
N LYS A 368 7.87 7.77 4.11
CA LYS A 368 7.75 7.31 2.72
C LYS A 368 7.73 8.46 1.72
N SER A 369 7.04 9.56 2.04
CA SER A 369 6.98 10.74 1.17
C SER A 369 8.37 11.35 0.97
N PHE A 370 9.12 11.57 2.04
CA PHE A 370 10.45 12.17 1.97
C PHE A 370 11.53 11.21 1.47
N GLY A 371 11.41 9.90 1.72
CA GLY A 371 12.24 8.88 1.07
C GLY A 371 12.12 8.94 -0.45
N ARG A 372 10.89 9.10 -0.97
CA ARG A 372 10.67 9.25 -2.43
C ARG A 372 11.19 10.58 -2.97
N ILE A 373 11.01 11.69 -2.24
CA ILE A 373 11.47 13.01 -2.68
C ILE A 373 13.00 13.09 -2.74
N ASN A 374 13.69 12.45 -1.79
CA ASN A 374 15.14 12.54 -1.62
C ASN A 374 15.89 11.27 -2.08
N ASP A 375 15.22 10.39 -2.82
CA ASP A 375 15.78 9.21 -3.48
C ASP A 375 16.49 8.22 -2.52
N TYR A 376 15.80 7.79 -1.48
CA TYR A 376 16.26 6.67 -0.63
C TYR A 376 15.10 5.82 -0.13
N LYS A 377 15.40 4.56 0.18
CA LYS A 377 14.40 3.59 0.63
C LYS A 377 14.17 3.70 2.13
N ILE A 378 12.89 3.78 2.51
CA ILE A 378 12.42 3.68 3.88
C ILE A 378 12.02 2.25 4.17
N VAL A 379 12.41 1.73 5.33
CA VAL A 379 11.95 0.42 5.82
C VAL A 379 10.85 0.65 6.86
N PRO A 380 9.57 0.35 6.55
CA PRO A 380 8.46 0.63 7.46
C PRO A 380 8.63 -0.01 8.84
N ASP A 381 9.03 -1.28 8.91
CA ASP A 381 9.23 -1.99 10.18
C ASP A 381 10.26 -1.31 11.08
N GLN A 382 11.36 -0.85 10.49
CA GLN A 382 12.43 -0.19 11.21
C GLN A 382 12.03 1.22 11.67
N GLU A 383 11.24 1.94 10.88
CA GLU A 383 10.63 3.20 11.29
C GLU A 383 9.67 3.02 12.48
N LEU A 384 8.94 1.90 12.54
CA LEU A 384 8.08 1.58 13.66
C LEU A 384 8.85 1.27 14.94
N ILE A 385 9.95 0.53 14.83
CA ILE A 385 10.88 0.30 15.94
C ILE A 385 11.42 1.65 16.43
N ALA A 386 11.85 2.53 15.52
CA ALA A 386 12.39 3.83 15.88
C ALA A 386 11.39 4.70 16.66
N ILE A 387 10.14 4.81 16.20
CA ILE A 387 9.12 5.59 16.95
C ILE A 387 8.71 4.88 18.25
N GLY A 388 8.64 3.54 18.25
CA GLY A 388 8.26 2.75 19.40
C GLY A 388 9.25 2.93 20.55
N VAL A 389 10.54 2.72 20.27
CA VAL A 389 11.62 2.95 21.22
C VAL A 389 11.66 4.41 21.68
N THR A 390 11.48 5.36 20.76
CA THR A 390 11.49 6.80 21.10
C THR A 390 10.39 7.17 22.09
N ASN A 391 9.17 6.66 21.89
CA ASN A 391 8.05 6.94 22.80
C ASN A 391 8.17 6.18 24.13
N MET A 392 8.71 4.97 24.12
CA MET A 392 8.97 4.21 25.35
C MET A 392 10.10 4.84 26.18
N LEU A 393 11.21 5.24 25.58
CA LEU A 393 12.30 5.92 26.28
C LEU A 393 11.92 7.34 26.70
N GLY A 394 10.98 7.96 26.01
CA GLY A 394 10.42 9.27 26.37
C GLY A 394 9.78 9.29 27.75
N THR A 395 9.24 8.18 28.22
CA THR A 395 8.50 8.16 29.49
C THR A 395 9.38 8.38 30.71
N PHE A 396 10.69 8.09 30.62
CA PHE A 396 11.64 8.40 31.69
C PHE A 396 11.80 9.91 31.91
N PHE A 397 11.46 10.73 30.91
CA PHE A 397 11.54 12.20 30.96
C PHE A 397 10.14 12.84 30.97
N SER A 398 9.11 12.05 31.30
CA SER A 398 7.70 12.43 31.21
C SER A 398 7.30 13.00 29.85
N ALA A 399 7.92 12.53 28.76
CA ALA A 399 7.51 12.89 27.41
C ALA A 399 6.14 12.27 27.09
N TYR A 400 5.34 13.02 26.33
CA TYR A 400 4.07 12.56 25.79
C TYR A 400 4.24 12.11 24.32
N PRO A 401 3.22 11.47 23.71
CA PRO A 401 3.36 10.85 22.40
C PRO A 401 3.96 11.78 21.34
N ALA A 402 5.05 11.35 20.74
CA ALA A 402 5.83 12.06 19.73
C ALA A 402 5.88 11.27 18.42
N THR A 403 5.71 11.97 17.29
CA THR A 403 5.70 11.36 15.95
C THR A 403 6.41 12.26 14.94
N GLY A 404 6.55 11.79 13.70
CA GLY A 404 7.09 12.57 12.59
C GLY A 404 6.25 13.82 12.33
N SER A 405 6.91 14.95 12.08
CA SER A 405 6.22 16.21 11.74
C SER A 405 6.48 16.64 10.30
N PHE A 406 5.40 16.85 9.53
CA PHE A 406 5.50 17.29 8.13
C PHE A 406 6.27 18.61 7.98
N SER A 407 5.92 19.63 8.77
CA SER A 407 6.49 20.98 8.66
C SER A 407 7.99 20.99 8.99
N ARG A 408 8.40 20.31 10.06
CA ARG A 408 9.80 20.20 10.50
C ARG A 408 10.62 19.32 9.56
N THR A 409 10.08 18.20 9.11
CA THR A 409 10.73 17.30 8.16
C THR A 409 10.96 17.98 6.80
N ALA A 410 9.96 18.72 6.31
CA ALA A 410 10.11 19.51 5.09
C ALA A 410 11.23 20.55 5.22
N LEU A 411 11.36 21.15 6.40
CA LEU A 411 12.41 22.11 6.71
C LEU A 411 13.79 21.47 6.73
N LYS A 412 13.91 20.33 7.44
CA LYS A 412 15.14 19.55 7.58
C LYS A 412 15.64 19.09 6.21
N SER A 413 14.75 18.52 5.40
CA SER A 413 15.05 18.09 4.02
C SER A 413 15.50 19.25 3.14
N LYS A 414 14.75 20.36 3.11
CA LYS A 414 15.11 21.54 2.29
C LYS A 414 16.39 22.25 2.76
N SER A 415 16.76 22.09 4.03
CA SER A 415 18.02 22.61 4.57
C SER A 415 19.24 21.79 4.17
N GLY A 416 19.05 20.69 3.43
CA GLY A 416 20.14 19.86 2.90
C GLY A 416 20.69 18.86 3.92
N VAL A 417 19.85 18.35 4.83
CA VAL A 417 20.23 17.30 5.78
C VAL A 417 20.86 16.09 5.08
N ARG A 418 21.95 15.59 5.66
CA ARG A 418 22.73 14.49 5.10
C ARG A 418 22.49 13.19 5.86
N THR A 419 22.32 13.24 7.17
CA THR A 419 22.11 12.04 7.98
C THR A 419 21.06 12.24 9.09
N PRO A 420 20.59 11.14 9.72
CA PRO A 420 19.75 11.24 10.91
C PRO A 420 20.43 11.99 12.08
N ALA A 421 21.77 12.08 12.12
CA ALA A 421 22.53 12.73 13.19
C ALA A 421 22.20 14.23 13.39
N ALA A 422 21.62 14.90 12.38
CA ALA A 422 21.09 16.26 12.55
C ALA A 422 20.03 16.36 13.68
N GLY A 423 19.39 15.25 14.04
CA GLY A 423 18.53 15.16 15.21
C GLY A 423 19.27 15.45 16.52
N ILE A 424 20.52 15.00 16.66
CA ILE A 424 21.36 15.26 17.84
C ILE A 424 21.60 16.77 17.98
N ILE A 425 21.96 17.46 16.89
CA ILE A 425 22.16 18.92 16.90
C ILE A 425 20.87 19.65 17.28
N THR A 426 19.74 19.18 16.76
CA THR A 426 18.41 19.72 17.14
C THR A 426 18.16 19.52 18.63
N GLY A 427 18.47 18.33 19.17
CA GLY A 427 18.30 17.99 20.58
C GLY A 427 19.18 18.84 21.49
N ILE A 428 20.44 19.09 21.11
CA ILE A 428 21.34 19.99 21.84
C ILE A 428 20.75 21.40 21.92
N LEU A 429 20.19 21.92 20.81
CA LEU A 429 19.57 23.24 20.80
C LEU A 429 18.30 23.30 21.66
N VAL A 430 17.47 22.25 21.63
CA VAL A 430 16.28 22.15 22.50
C VAL A 430 16.70 22.08 23.98
N LEU A 431 17.75 21.32 24.30
CA LEU A 431 18.30 21.24 25.66
C LEU A 431 18.86 22.59 26.11
N LEU A 432 19.61 23.28 25.25
CA LEU A 432 20.07 24.65 25.53
C LEU A 432 18.89 25.59 25.78
N ALA A 433 17.83 25.50 24.98
CA ALA A 433 16.62 26.29 25.15
C ALA A 433 15.93 26.03 26.49
N LEU A 434 15.82 24.77 26.91
CA LEU A 434 15.21 24.34 28.17
C LEU A 434 15.99 24.80 29.42
N TYR A 435 17.30 25.00 29.31
CA TYR A 435 18.12 25.47 30.44
C TYR A 435 18.41 26.98 30.41
N ALA A 436 18.51 27.60 29.24
CA ALA A 436 18.97 28.98 29.10
C ALA A 436 17.91 29.99 28.65
N LEU A 437 16.84 29.57 27.95
CA LEU A 437 15.84 30.49 27.35
C LEU A 437 14.48 30.54 28.06
N THR A 438 14.29 29.79 29.16
CA THR A 438 13.00 29.73 29.88
C THR A 438 12.46 31.08 30.34
N ASP A 439 13.35 31.98 30.79
CA ASP A 439 12.95 33.31 31.24
C ASP A 439 12.43 34.17 30.09
N ALA A 440 12.98 33.99 28.89
CA ALA A 440 12.47 34.64 27.69
C ALA A 440 11.10 34.06 27.29
N PHE A 441 10.86 32.77 27.56
CA PHE A 441 9.59 32.12 27.24
C PHE A 441 8.41 32.66 28.06
N TYR A 442 8.67 33.19 29.27
CA TYR A 442 7.65 33.76 30.14
C TYR A 442 6.75 34.79 29.45
N PHE A 443 7.35 35.63 28.61
CA PHE A 443 6.69 36.75 27.95
C PHE A 443 6.05 36.40 26.61
N ILE A 444 6.12 35.14 26.16
CA ILE A 444 5.54 34.73 24.89
C ILE A 444 4.02 34.92 24.96
N PRO A 445 3.40 35.69 24.04
CA PRO A 445 1.96 35.84 24.01
C PRO A 445 1.28 34.61 23.40
N MET A 446 0.20 34.16 24.02
CA MET A 446 -0.57 33.00 23.60
C MET A 446 -1.14 33.14 22.19
N ALA A 447 -1.58 34.34 21.80
CA ALA A 447 -2.06 34.63 20.46
C ALA A 447 -0.96 34.49 19.39
N GLY A 448 0.30 34.77 19.74
CA GLY A 448 1.45 34.56 18.86
C GLY A 448 1.72 33.06 18.60
N LEU A 449 1.61 32.23 19.64
CA LEU A 449 1.72 30.78 19.52
C LEU A 449 0.58 30.19 18.66
N ALA A 450 -0.65 30.68 18.84
CA ALA A 450 -1.80 30.31 18.01
C ALA A 450 -1.56 30.66 16.54
N ALA A 451 -1.01 31.85 16.24
CA ALA A 451 -0.66 32.25 14.88
C ALA A 451 0.38 31.31 14.23
N VAL A 452 1.40 30.89 14.99
CA VAL A 452 2.40 29.92 14.52
C VAL A 452 1.77 28.56 14.21
N ILE A 453 0.83 28.09 15.05
CA ILE A 453 0.11 26.84 14.80
C ILE A 453 -0.75 26.96 13.53
N ILE A 454 -1.55 28.03 13.40
CA ILE A 454 -2.40 28.25 12.22
C ILE A 454 -1.56 28.27 10.95
N HIS A 455 -0.46 29.04 10.93
CA HIS A 455 0.46 29.08 9.79
C HIS A 455 1.06 27.70 9.47
N ALA A 456 1.42 26.91 10.48
CA ALA A 456 2.04 25.61 10.28
C ALA A 456 1.07 24.56 9.70
N VAL A 457 -0.20 24.57 10.11
CA VAL A 457 -1.18 23.56 9.67
C VAL A 457 -1.82 23.91 8.32
N THR A 458 -1.96 25.19 7.98
CA THR A 458 -2.44 25.58 6.64
C THR A 458 -1.49 25.13 5.54
N ASP A 459 -0.18 25.07 5.82
CA ASP A 459 0.84 24.53 4.92
C ASP A 459 0.72 23.01 4.71
N LEU A 460 -0.04 22.29 5.54
CA LEU A 460 -0.28 20.84 5.45
C LEU A 460 -1.52 20.49 4.61
N MET A 461 -2.42 21.44 4.37
CA MET A 461 -3.67 21.19 3.63
C MET A 461 -3.39 20.81 2.18
N SER A 462 -4.06 19.76 1.70
CA SER A 462 -3.90 19.31 0.32
C SER A 462 -4.42 20.39 -0.65
N PRO A 463 -3.63 20.82 -1.64
CA PRO A 463 -4.06 21.85 -2.58
C PRO A 463 -5.19 21.34 -3.48
N PRO A 464 -6.10 22.19 -3.98
CA PRO A 464 -7.21 21.77 -4.84
C PRO A 464 -6.78 21.01 -6.10
N ARG A 465 -5.57 21.28 -6.60
CA ARG A 465 -4.96 20.54 -7.72
C ARG A 465 -4.81 19.05 -7.43
N GLN A 466 -4.53 18.67 -6.18
CA GLN A 466 -4.38 17.27 -5.78
C GLN A 466 -5.73 16.53 -5.83
N LEU A 467 -6.81 17.18 -5.42
CA LEU A 467 -8.17 16.65 -5.57
C LEU A 467 -8.51 16.40 -7.05
N TYR A 468 -8.14 17.33 -7.94
CA TYR A 468 -8.34 17.16 -9.37
C TYR A 468 -7.53 15.98 -9.94
N VAL A 469 -6.30 15.75 -9.44
CA VAL A 469 -5.52 14.56 -9.81
C VAL A 469 -6.23 13.29 -9.36
N PHE A 470 -6.74 13.22 -8.13
CA PHE A 470 -7.52 12.06 -7.67
C PHE A 470 -8.75 11.82 -8.55
N TRP A 471 -9.48 12.88 -8.92
CA TRP A 471 -10.64 12.77 -9.81
C TRP A 471 -10.28 12.21 -11.18
N ARG A 472 -9.14 12.63 -11.75
CA ARG A 472 -8.67 12.13 -13.06
C ARG A 472 -8.12 10.72 -13.01
N VAL A 473 -7.53 10.30 -11.89
CA VAL A 473 -6.99 8.94 -11.71
C VAL A 473 -8.11 7.96 -11.41
N GLN A 474 -8.87 8.21 -10.34
CA GLN A 474 -9.98 7.36 -9.91
C GLN A 474 -11.03 8.21 -9.14
N PRO A 475 -12.20 8.50 -9.72
CA PRO A 475 -13.23 9.33 -9.08
C PRO A 475 -13.68 8.85 -7.70
N ILE A 476 -13.72 7.52 -7.49
CA ILE A 476 -14.12 6.93 -6.20
C ILE A 476 -13.14 7.33 -5.08
N GLU A 477 -11.83 7.40 -5.36
CA GLU A 477 -10.83 7.81 -4.38
C GLU A 477 -10.97 9.30 -4.02
N ALA A 478 -11.35 10.14 -4.98
CA ALA A 478 -11.67 11.55 -4.73
C ALA A 478 -12.89 11.70 -3.82
N ILE A 479 -13.93 10.86 -3.99
CA ILE A 479 -15.10 10.84 -3.11
C ILE A 479 -14.72 10.40 -1.70
N ILE A 480 -13.91 9.33 -1.55
CA ILE A 480 -13.42 8.87 -0.25
C ILE A 480 -12.68 10.01 0.48
N PHE A 481 -11.79 10.71 -0.23
CA PHE A 481 -11.10 11.89 0.28
C PHE A 481 -12.07 13.00 0.76
N LEU A 482 -13.05 13.36 -0.08
CA LEU A 482 -14.01 14.44 0.23
C LEU A 482 -14.86 14.10 1.44
N VAL A 483 -15.35 12.86 1.52
CA VAL A 483 -16.16 12.40 2.67
C VAL A 483 -15.29 12.30 3.93
N ALA A 484 -14.02 11.88 3.83
CA ALA A 484 -13.10 11.89 4.97
C ALA A 484 -12.91 13.30 5.55
N VAL A 485 -12.71 14.30 4.68
CA VAL A 485 -12.61 15.72 5.08
C VAL A 485 -13.92 16.19 5.72
N PHE A 486 -15.06 15.88 5.09
CA PHE A 486 -16.37 16.24 5.59
C PHE A 486 -16.64 15.65 6.98
N VAL A 487 -16.47 14.34 7.15
CA VAL A 487 -16.66 13.63 8.43
C VAL A 487 -15.73 14.21 9.50
N THR A 488 -14.47 14.53 9.15
CA THR A 488 -13.53 15.13 10.10
C THR A 488 -14.01 16.48 10.64
N ILE A 489 -14.56 17.33 9.77
CA ILE A 489 -15.01 18.69 10.14
C ILE A 489 -16.30 18.65 10.97
N PHE A 490 -17.24 17.79 10.60
CA PHE A 490 -18.57 17.74 11.20
C PHE A 490 -18.70 16.79 12.39
N SER A 491 -17.80 15.81 12.51
CA SER A 491 -17.78 14.85 13.61
C SER A 491 -16.51 15.01 14.43
N ASN A 492 -15.47 14.22 14.15
CA ASN A 492 -14.17 14.29 14.78
C ASN A 492 -13.11 13.70 13.83
N ILE A 493 -11.84 13.93 14.16
CA ILE A 493 -10.69 13.45 13.37
C ILE A 493 -10.67 11.92 13.25
N GLU A 494 -11.08 11.22 14.29
CA GLU A 494 -11.04 9.75 14.42
C GLU A 494 -11.98 9.08 13.41
N ASN A 495 -13.23 9.54 13.36
CA ASN A 495 -14.23 9.06 12.42
C ASN A 495 -13.82 9.34 10.98
N GLY A 496 -13.12 10.45 10.74
CA GLY A 496 -12.52 10.75 9.45
C GLY A 496 -11.46 9.73 9.02
N ILE A 497 -10.58 9.33 9.95
CA ILE A 497 -9.58 8.28 9.73
C ILE A 497 -10.26 6.93 9.49
N TYR A 498 -11.20 6.53 10.34
CA TYR A 498 -11.91 5.27 10.21
C TYR A 498 -12.63 5.15 8.87
N TRP A 499 -13.33 6.20 8.45
CA TRP A 499 -13.94 6.26 7.13
C TRP A 499 -12.90 6.10 6.01
N ALA A 500 -11.81 6.85 6.08
CA ALA A 500 -10.80 6.86 5.03
C ALA A 500 -10.15 5.47 4.86
N ILE A 501 -9.82 4.79 5.96
CA ILE A 501 -9.23 3.44 5.95
C ILE A 501 -10.27 2.40 5.53
N ALA A 502 -11.44 2.37 6.19
CA ALA A 502 -12.46 1.36 5.94
C ALA A 502 -13.00 1.41 4.50
N SER A 503 -13.28 2.60 3.97
CA SER A 503 -13.78 2.75 2.60
C SER A 503 -12.71 2.43 1.56
N SER A 504 -11.43 2.71 1.86
CA SER A 504 -10.31 2.33 0.99
C SER A 504 -10.10 0.82 0.96
N ALA A 505 -10.13 0.17 2.13
CA ALA A 505 -10.06 -1.28 2.26
C ALA A 505 -11.26 -1.96 1.57
N GLY A 506 -12.47 -1.40 1.75
CA GLY A 506 -13.68 -1.87 1.06
C GLY A 506 -13.56 -1.76 -0.46
N LEU A 507 -13.00 -0.67 -0.99
CA LEU A 507 -12.74 -0.52 -2.42
C LEU A 507 -11.72 -1.55 -2.93
N LEU A 508 -10.65 -1.82 -2.17
CA LEU A 508 -9.67 -2.86 -2.49
C LEU A 508 -10.32 -4.25 -2.52
N LEU A 509 -11.08 -4.60 -1.48
CA LEU A 509 -11.80 -5.88 -1.40
C LEU A 509 -12.81 -6.04 -2.53
N TYR A 510 -13.53 -4.98 -2.88
CA TYR A 510 -14.48 -5.00 -4.00
C TYR A 510 -13.76 -5.27 -5.34
N ARG A 511 -12.60 -4.64 -5.57
CA ARG A 511 -11.79 -4.89 -6.79
C ARG A 511 -11.31 -6.34 -6.86
N ILE A 512 -10.85 -6.89 -5.74
CA ILE A 512 -10.40 -8.29 -5.65
C ILE A 512 -11.57 -9.26 -5.86
N ALA A 513 -12.75 -8.97 -5.30
CA ALA A 513 -13.93 -9.84 -5.37
C ALA A 513 -14.66 -9.78 -6.71
N ARG A 514 -14.61 -8.66 -7.43
CA ARG A 514 -15.26 -8.47 -8.74
C ARG A 514 -14.26 -8.09 -9.85
N PRO A 515 -13.26 -8.94 -10.14
CA PRO A 515 -12.36 -8.72 -11.27
C PRO A 515 -13.11 -8.92 -12.60
N ARG A 516 -12.61 -8.32 -13.67
CA ARG A 516 -13.21 -8.44 -15.00
C ARG A 516 -12.56 -9.59 -15.76
N GLY A 517 -13.21 -10.74 -15.85
CA GLY A 517 -12.77 -11.82 -16.74
C GLY A 517 -12.86 -11.45 -18.22
N GLN A 518 -12.01 -12.02 -19.07
CA GLN A 518 -12.01 -11.79 -20.52
C GLN A 518 -12.12 -13.12 -21.28
N PHE A 519 -13.07 -13.20 -22.21
CA PHE A 519 -13.10 -14.27 -23.20
C PHE A 519 -12.18 -13.93 -24.37
N LEU A 520 -11.43 -14.92 -24.86
CA LEU A 520 -10.45 -14.71 -25.92
C LEU A 520 -10.95 -15.25 -27.28
N GLY A 521 -10.57 -14.55 -28.34
CA GLY A 521 -10.72 -14.95 -29.74
C GLY A 521 -9.38 -14.90 -30.47
N ARG A 522 -9.32 -15.53 -31.64
CA ARG A 522 -8.10 -15.70 -32.44
C ARG A 522 -7.95 -14.54 -33.42
N ILE A 523 -6.76 -13.98 -33.48
CA ILE A 523 -6.30 -13.12 -34.58
C ILE A 523 -5.12 -13.81 -35.24
N ARG A 524 -5.18 -13.98 -36.56
CA ARG A 524 -4.04 -14.44 -37.35
C ARG A 524 -3.29 -13.23 -37.89
N LEU A 525 -2.09 -12.99 -37.37
CA LEU A 525 -1.17 -11.99 -37.91
C LEU A 525 -0.26 -12.63 -38.95
N SER A 526 -0.27 -12.12 -40.17
CA SER A 526 0.72 -12.47 -41.19
C SER A 526 1.72 -11.34 -41.35
N VAL A 527 3.01 -11.64 -41.13
CA VAL A 527 4.13 -10.73 -41.45
C VAL A 527 5.03 -11.45 -42.45
N GLY A 528 4.93 -11.07 -43.73
CA GLY A 528 5.58 -11.80 -44.81
C GLY A 528 5.01 -13.22 -44.95
N GLN A 529 5.88 -14.24 -45.02
CA GLN A 529 5.47 -15.65 -45.07
C GLN A 529 5.19 -16.28 -43.70
N LYS A 530 5.44 -15.60 -42.59
CA LYS A 530 5.20 -16.14 -41.25
C LYS A 530 3.84 -15.69 -40.73
N SER A 531 2.96 -16.66 -40.46
CA SER A 531 1.71 -16.43 -39.74
C SER A 531 1.86 -16.82 -38.27
N ARG A 532 1.41 -15.94 -37.37
CA ARG A 532 1.30 -16.23 -35.94
C ARG A 532 -0.12 -15.96 -35.48
N ASP A 533 -0.68 -16.90 -34.73
CA ASP A 533 -1.97 -16.70 -34.07
C ASP A 533 -1.76 -16.06 -32.70
N ILE A 534 -2.61 -15.08 -32.39
CA ILE A 534 -2.61 -14.36 -31.13
C ILE A 534 -4.02 -14.38 -30.57
N TRP A 535 -4.13 -14.74 -29.30
CA TRP A 535 -5.38 -14.76 -28.56
C TRP A 535 -5.61 -13.42 -27.85
N VAL A 536 -6.64 -12.71 -28.27
CA VAL A 536 -6.99 -11.38 -27.75
C VAL A 536 -8.41 -11.36 -27.18
N PRO A 537 -8.75 -10.43 -26.28
CA PRO A 537 -10.10 -10.29 -25.78
C PRO A 537 -11.10 -10.06 -26.92
N VAL A 538 -12.24 -10.77 -26.89
CA VAL A 538 -13.33 -10.60 -27.86
C VAL A 538 -13.95 -9.20 -27.78
N ASP A 539 -13.86 -8.55 -26.61
CA ASP A 539 -14.31 -7.17 -26.43
C ASP A 539 -13.43 -6.18 -27.20
N LYS A 540 -14.01 -5.54 -28.22
CA LYS A 540 -13.32 -4.59 -29.11
C LYS A 540 -13.00 -3.24 -28.47
N ARG A 541 -13.39 -2.98 -27.20
CA ARG A 541 -13.20 -1.66 -26.56
C ARG A 541 -11.76 -1.13 -26.60
N LEU A 542 -10.77 -2.03 -26.61
CA LEU A 542 -9.35 -1.69 -26.59
C LEU A 542 -8.61 -2.02 -27.91
N LEU A 543 -9.34 -2.52 -28.92
CA LEU A 543 -8.78 -2.95 -30.20
C LEU A 543 -9.24 -2.03 -31.32
N ASN A 544 -8.47 -1.99 -32.42
CA ASN A 544 -8.90 -1.27 -33.61
C ASN A 544 -10.22 -1.89 -34.12
N PRO A 545 -11.30 -1.10 -34.28
CA PRO A 545 -12.61 -1.62 -34.69
C PRO A 545 -12.59 -2.45 -35.99
N SER A 546 -11.63 -2.15 -36.89
CA SER A 546 -11.43 -2.83 -38.17
C SER A 546 -10.81 -4.22 -38.06
N THR A 547 -10.26 -4.60 -36.90
CA THR A 547 -9.66 -5.92 -36.71
C THR A 547 -10.75 -6.98 -36.59
N LYS A 548 -10.68 -8.01 -37.45
CA LYS A 548 -11.56 -9.18 -37.39
C LYS A 548 -10.99 -10.16 -36.37
N ILE A 549 -11.78 -10.45 -35.35
CA ILE A 549 -11.46 -11.45 -34.33
C ILE A 549 -12.29 -12.67 -34.69
N ASP A 550 -11.62 -13.79 -34.92
CA ASP A 550 -12.29 -15.05 -35.17
C ASP A 550 -12.60 -15.73 -33.82
N ASN A 551 -13.77 -16.35 -33.72
CA ASN A 551 -14.13 -17.11 -32.53
C ASN A 551 -13.23 -18.36 -32.41
N PRO A 552 -13.01 -18.88 -31.18
CA PRO A 552 -12.36 -20.17 -31.01
C PRO A 552 -13.12 -21.28 -31.77
N PRO A 553 -12.48 -22.44 -32.03
CA PRO A 553 -13.11 -23.58 -32.69
C PRO A 553 -14.47 -23.95 -32.09
N PRO A 554 -15.42 -24.48 -32.87
CA PRO A 554 -16.75 -24.81 -32.37
C PRO A 554 -16.69 -25.74 -31.15
N GLY A 555 -17.34 -25.34 -30.05
CA GLY A 555 -17.34 -26.09 -28.79
C GLY A 555 -16.14 -25.85 -27.88
N VAL A 556 -15.23 -24.93 -28.24
CA VAL A 556 -14.08 -24.53 -27.41
C VAL A 556 -14.31 -23.13 -26.85
N ILE A 557 -14.04 -22.94 -25.56
CA ILE A 557 -14.11 -21.64 -24.90
C ILE A 557 -12.78 -21.33 -24.23
N ILE A 558 -12.27 -20.12 -24.45
CA ILE A 558 -11.01 -19.66 -23.89
C ILE A 558 -11.28 -18.47 -22.98
N PHE A 559 -10.90 -18.60 -21.71
CA PHE A 559 -11.13 -17.59 -20.69
C PHE A 559 -9.82 -17.22 -19.99
N ARG A 560 -9.59 -15.90 -19.87
CA ARG A 560 -8.46 -15.32 -19.16
C ARG A 560 -8.97 -14.61 -17.89
N PRO A 561 -8.72 -15.16 -16.70
CA PRO A 561 -8.76 -14.39 -15.45
C PRO A 561 -7.83 -13.17 -15.53
N THR A 562 -8.24 -12.02 -15.00
CA THR A 562 -7.37 -10.83 -14.94
C THR A 562 -6.65 -10.65 -13.60
N GLU A 563 -6.99 -11.47 -12.60
CA GLU A 563 -6.51 -11.37 -11.23
C GLU A 563 -6.21 -12.78 -10.70
N SER A 564 -5.53 -12.89 -9.56
CA SER A 564 -5.42 -14.14 -8.81
C SER A 564 -6.79 -14.77 -8.57
N PHE A 565 -6.83 -16.10 -8.65
CA PHE A 565 -8.06 -16.88 -8.60
C PHE A 565 -8.29 -17.37 -7.17
N THR A 566 -9.03 -16.60 -6.38
CA THR A 566 -9.14 -16.79 -4.92
C THR A 566 -10.60 -16.80 -4.47
N TYR A 567 -10.85 -17.22 -3.22
CA TYR A 567 -12.19 -17.37 -2.64
C TYR A 567 -13.15 -16.18 -2.84
N PRO A 568 -12.70 -14.89 -2.88
CA PRO A 568 -13.63 -13.78 -3.11
C PRO A 568 -14.17 -13.70 -4.54
N ASN A 569 -13.44 -14.23 -5.53
CA ASN A 569 -13.74 -14.04 -6.95
C ASN A 569 -13.95 -15.32 -7.77
N ALA A 570 -13.48 -16.46 -7.28
CA ALA A 570 -13.48 -17.73 -8.00
C ALA A 570 -14.88 -18.13 -8.49
N SER A 571 -15.90 -18.03 -7.63
CA SER A 571 -17.29 -18.35 -7.98
C SER A 571 -17.81 -17.46 -9.10
N THR A 572 -17.61 -16.15 -9.00
CA THR A 572 -18.07 -15.20 -10.03
C THR A 572 -17.42 -15.47 -11.38
N GLN A 573 -16.12 -15.80 -11.39
CA GLN A 573 -15.42 -16.09 -12.64
C GLN A 573 -15.87 -17.42 -13.27
N VAL A 574 -16.06 -18.45 -12.45
CA VAL A 574 -16.60 -19.73 -12.90
C VAL A 574 -18.01 -19.58 -13.45
N ASP A 575 -18.87 -18.85 -12.76
CA ASP A 575 -20.26 -18.63 -13.19
C ASP A 575 -20.29 -17.96 -14.56
N LEU A 576 -19.42 -16.97 -14.80
CA LEU A 576 -19.27 -16.34 -16.12
C LEU A 576 -18.89 -17.37 -17.20
N VAL A 577 -17.92 -18.25 -16.93
CA VAL A 577 -17.50 -19.29 -17.87
C VAL A 577 -18.63 -20.28 -18.12
N VAL A 578 -19.32 -20.74 -17.08
CA VAL A 578 -20.43 -21.68 -17.18
C VAL A 578 -21.60 -21.10 -17.97
N ASP A 579 -21.95 -19.84 -17.71
CA ASP A 579 -23.02 -19.15 -18.42
C ASP A 579 -22.66 -18.96 -19.89
N GLU A 580 -21.41 -18.61 -20.20
CA GLU A 580 -20.93 -18.50 -21.57
C GLU A 580 -20.91 -19.86 -22.29
N CYS A 581 -20.52 -20.94 -21.59
CA CYS A 581 -20.63 -22.30 -22.10
C CYS A 581 -22.07 -22.62 -22.49
N LYS A 582 -23.03 -22.40 -21.59
CA LYS A 582 -24.45 -22.69 -21.84
C LYS A 582 -25.07 -21.80 -22.91
N ARG A 583 -24.55 -20.58 -23.08
CA ARG A 583 -25.00 -19.62 -24.09
C ARG A 583 -24.53 -20.01 -25.49
N THR A 584 -23.27 -20.39 -25.64
CA THR A 584 -22.63 -20.65 -26.94
C THR A 584 -22.76 -22.10 -27.42
N THR A 585 -22.92 -23.05 -26.49
CA THR A 585 -23.02 -24.48 -26.80
C THR A 585 -24.42 -25.03 -26.54
N LYS A 586 -24.70 -26.25 -27.03
CA LYS A 586 -25.91 -27.02 -26.71
C LYS A 586 -25.61 -28.14 -25.73
N ARG A 587 -26.67 -28.63 -25.06
CA ARG A 587 -26.61 -29.81 -24.20
C ARG A 587 -26.32 -31.06 -25.03
N GLY A 588 -25.55 -32.01 -24.49
CA GLY A 588 -25.34 -33.31 -25.14
C GLY A 588 -26.64 -34.12 -25.23
N LYS A 589 -27.38 -34.18 -24.12
CA LYS A 589 -28.74 -34.75 -24.09
C LYS A 589 -29.80 -33.69 -24.34
N ALA A 590 -30.60 -33.90 -25.40
CA ALA A 590 -31.75 -33.06 -25.74
C ALA A 590 -32.80 -33.03 -24.60
N ASN A 591 -33.06 -34.19 -23.97
CA ASN A 591 -33.87 -34.32 -22.75
C ASN A 591 -32.99 -34.81 -21.60
N ALA A 592 -32.56 -33.90 -20.73
CA ALA A 592 -31.81 -34.26 -19.54
C ALA A 592 -32.69 -34.83 -18.40
N TYR A 593 -34.01 -34.62 -18.48
CA TYR A 593 -34.96 -35.00 -17.43
C TYR A 593 -36.15 -35.75 -18.04
N PRO A 594 -36.56 -36.91 -17.47
CA PRO A 594 -37.68 -37.70 -17.97
C PRO A 594 -39.02 -36.98 -17.84
N THR A 595 -39.23 -36.26 -16.73
CA THR A 595 -40.45 -35.49 -16.49
C THR A 595 -40.15 -34.00 -16.27
N LEU A 596 -41.16 -33.14 -16.48
CA LEU A 596 -41.05 -31.71 -16.20
C LEU A 596 -40.80 -31.42 -14.71
N GLY A 597 -41.22 -32.32 -13.80
CA GLY A 597 -41.01 -32.21 -12.36
C GLY A 597 -39.58 -32.56 -11.91
N ASP A 598 -38.87 -33.41 -12.67
CA ASP A 598 -37.47 -33.77 -12.40
C ASP A 598 -36.49 -32.65 -12.80
N ARG A 599 -36.98 -31.64 -13.54
CA ARG A 599 -36.18 -30.49 -13.95
C ARG A 599 -35.90 -29.59 -12.75
N PRO A 600 -34.63 -29.27 -12.45
CA PRO A 600 -34.28 -28.29 -11.42
C PRO A 600 -34.93 -26.94 -11.70
N TRP A 601 -35.43 -26.31 -10.65
CA TRP A 601 -36.10 -25.00 -10.72
C TRP A 601 -35.20 -23.88 -11.29
N ASN A 602 -33.88 -24.04 -11.19
CA ASN A 602 -32.86 -23.11 -11.68
C ASN A 602 -32.35 -23.43 -13.10
N ASP A 603 -32.81 -24.53 -13.72
CA ASP A 603 -32.53 -24.80 -15.13
C ASP A 603 -33.47 -23.94 -15.97
N ILE A 604 -32.93 -22.89 -16.61
CA ILE A 604 -33.68 -21.92 -17.42
C ILE A 604 -34.43 -22.63 -18.57
N GLY A 605 -33.87 -23.75 -19.06
CA GLY A 605 -34.40 -24.63 -20.12
C GLY A 605 -35.22 -23.94 -21.22
N PRO A 606 -36.03 -24.68 -21.97
CA PRO A 606 -36.91 -24.08 -22.96
C PRO A 606 -38.05 -23.33 -22.24
N ARG A 607 -38.43 -22.14 -22.73
CA ARG A 607 -39.62 -21.39 -22.25
C ARG A 607 -40.89 -22.23 -22.49
N ARG A 608 -41.95 -22.01 -21.70
CA ARG A 608 -43.28 -22.63 -21.92
C ARG A 608 -43.67 -22.47 -23.40
N GLY A 609 -43.81 -23.57 -24.13
CA GLY A 609 -44.18 -23.60 -25.56
C GLY A 609 -43.10 -24.08 -26.54
N PHE A 610 -41.87 -24.40 -26.11
CA PHE A 610 -40.86 -25.03 -26.96
C PHE A 610 -41.17 -26.53 -27.18
N SER A 611 -41.34 -26.96 -28.43
CA SER A 611 -41.55 -28.36 -28.81
C SER A 611 -40.23 -29.14 -28.84
N ILE A 612 -40.25 -30.48 -28.75
CA ILE A 612 -39.06 -31.35 -28.90
C ILE A 612 -38.31 -31.05 -30.22
N GLU A 613 -39.03 -30.63 -31.26
CA GLU A 613 -38.47 -30.24 -32.56
C GLU A 613 -37.60 -28.99 -32.47
N SER A 614 -37.95 -28.02 -31.62
CA SER A 614 -37.15 -26.80 -31.41
C SER A 614 -35.81 -27.07 -30.69
N ILE A 615 -35.74 -28.14 -29.89
CA ILE A 615 -34.49 -28.62 -29.27
C ILE A 615 -33.66 -29.38 -30.30
N ALA A 616 -34.30 -30.18 -31.16
CA ALA A 616 -33.63 -30.88 -32.26
C ALA A 616 -33.06 -29.92 -33.33
N GLN A 617 -33.62 -28.71 -33.43
CA GLN A 617 -33.15 -27.65 -34.33
C GLN A 617 -32.02 -26.78 -33.76
N ASP A 618 -31.50 -27.04 -32.54
CA ASP A 618 -30.39 -26.28 -31.97
C ASP A 618 -29.07 -26.55 -32.73
N ARG A 619 -28.63 -25.54 -33.49
CA ARG A 619 -27.42 -25.56 -34.33
C ARG A 619 -26.13 -25.26 -33.57
N ARG A 620 -26.21 -24.94 -32.27
CA ARG A 620 -25.00 -24.69 -31.47
C ARG A 620 -24.14 -25.96 -31.35
N PRO A 621 -22.80 -25.83 -31.29
CA PRO A 621 -21.91 -26.97 -31.10
C PRO A 621 -22.07 -27.56 -29.70
N ILE A 622 -21.69 -28.82 -29.53
CA ILE A 622 -21.56 -29.43 -28.19
C ILE A 622 -20.27 -28.90 -27.54
N LEU A 623 -20.26 -28.69 -26.23
CA LEU A 623 -19.07 -28.28 -25.49
C LEU A 623 -18.02 -29.39 -25.51
N ARG A 624 -16.80 -29.05 -25.95
CA ARG A 624 -15.66 -29.97 -26.08
C ARG A 624 -14.58 -29.67 -25.03
N ALA A 625 -14.12 -28.42 -24.98
CA ALA A 625 -13.00 -28.03 -24.14
C ALA A 625 -13.17 -26.62 -23.57
N VAL A 626 -12.64 -26.43 -22.36
CA VAL A 626 -12.50 -25.13 -21.71
C VAL A 626 -11.01 -24.88 -21.45
N VAL A 627 -10.49 -23.81 -22.04
CA VAL A 627 -9.10 -23.38 -21.89
C VAL A 627 -9.04 -22.20 -20.92
N TRP A 628 -8.29 -22.37 -19.85
CA TRP A 628 -8.01 -21.33 -18.86
C TRP A 628 -6.62 -20.75 -19.10
N ASP A 629 -6.56 -19.47 -19.45
CA ASP A 629 -5.29 -18.76 -19.59
C ASP A 629 -4.88 -18.14 -18.25
N PHE A 630 -4.01 -18.83 -17.52
CA PHE A 630 -3.56 -18.47 -16.17
C PHE A 630 -2.38 -17.49 -16.15
N ALA A 631 -2.09 -16.81 -17.26
CA ALA A 631 -1.01 -15.82 -17.35
C ALA A 631 -1.06 -14.75 -16.25
N ALA A 632 -2.26 -14.31 -15.85
CA ALA A 632 -2.45 -13.31 -14.79
C ALA A 632 -2.68 -13.91 -13.39
N VAL A 633 -2.78 -15.23 -13.26
CA VAL A 633 -3.09 -15.90 -12.00
C VAL A 633 -1.80 -16.17 -11.22
N ALA A 634 -1.45 -15.24 -10.33
CA ALA A 634 -0.26 -15.37 -9.49
C ALA A 634 -0.45 -16.42 -8.36
N THR A 635 -1.66 -16.46 -7.79
CA THR A 635 -2.01 -17.33 -6.65
C THR A 635 -3.39 -17.94 -6.82
N ILE A 636 -3.56 -19.16 -6.30
CA ILE A 636 -4.84 -19.86 -6.20
C ILE A 636 -4.98 -20.44 -4.79
N ASP A 637 -6.20 -20.50 -4.27
CA ASP A 637 -6.50 -21.09 -2.98
C ASP A 637 -7.40 -22.33 -3.09
N THR A 638 -7.67 -22.97 -1.95
CA THR A 638 -8.48 -24.20 -1.88
C THR A 638 -9.89 -23.99 -2.44
N THR A 639 -10.51 -22.86 -2.14
CA THR A 639 -11.86 -22.53 -2.65
C THR A 639 -11.84 -22.35 -4.16
N GLY A 640 -10.81 -21.69 -4.71
CA GLY A 640 -10.61 -21.55 -6.14
C GLY A 640 -10.48 -22.91 -6.84
N ILE A 641 -9.63 -23.80 -6.33
CA ILE A 641 -9.51 -25.16 -6.87
C ILE A 641 -10.84 -25.91 -6.79
N GLN A 642 -11.53 -25.84 -5.65
CA GLN A 642 -12.82 -26.50 -5.48
C GLN A 642 -13.85 -25.98 -6.49
N CYS A 643 -13.93 -24.66 -6.71
CA CYS A 643 -14.79 -24.07 -7.73
C CYS A 643 -14.48 -24.62 -9.13
N LEU A 644 -13.21 -24.78 -9.51
CA LEU A 644 -12.84 -25.38 -10.80
C LEU A 644 -13.29 -26.84 -10.89
N VAL A 645 -13.10 -27.63 -9.82
CA VAL A 645 -13.53 -29.04 -9.78
C VAL A 645 -15.04 -29.15 -9.95
N ASP A 646 -15.80 -28.29 -9.27
CA ASP A 646 -17.26 -28.24 -9.37
C ASP A 646 -17.71 -27.77 -10.76
N THR A 647 -16.98 -26.82 -11.36
CA THR A 647 -17.19 -26.40 -12.75
C THR A 647 -17.02 -27.56 -13.72
N ARG A 648 -15.94 -28.34 -13.58
CA ARG A 648 -15.67 -29.51 -14.44
C ARG A 648 -16.81 -30.51 -14.35
N ARG A 649 -17.28 -30.83 -13.14
CA ARG A 649 -18.43 -31.73 -12.92
C ARG A 649 -19.73 -31.16 -13.52
N GLN A 650 -19.97 -29.87 -13.34
CA GLN A 650 -21.17 -29.21 -13.84
C GLN A 650 -21.21 -29.18 -15.37
N LEU A 651 -20.09 -28.84 -16.02
CA LEU A 651 -19.96 -28.79 -17.47
C LEU A 651 -19.99 -30.18 -18.09
N ALA A 652 -19.35 -31.17 -17.47
CA ALA A 652 -19.43 -32.56 -17.91
C ALA A 652 -20.88 -33.07 -17.89
N LYS A 653 -21.62 -32.78 -16.81
CA LYS A 653 -23.05 -33.11 -16.72
C LYS A 653 -23.90 -32.37 -17.77
N TYR A 654 -23.54 -31.13 -18.11
CA TYR A 654 -24.25 -30.34 -19.13
C TYR A 654 -24.01 -30.87 -20.55
N ALA A 655 -22.75 -31.20 -20.85
CA ALA A 655 -22.31 -31.73 -22.14
C ALA A 655 -22.67 -33.22 -22.31
N ASP A 656 -23.03 -33.92 -21.23
CA ASP A 656 -23.24 -35.38 -21.18
C ASP A 656 -22.02 -36.19 -21.63
N ARG A 657 -20.83 -35.64 -21.39
CA ARG A 657 -19.53 -36.21 -21.73
C ARG A 657 -18.46 -35.60 -20.84
N GLU A 658 -17.27 -36.16 -20.87
CA GLU A 658 -16.12 -35.48 -20.28
C GLU A 658 -15.76 -34.25 -21.12
N VAL A 659 -15.60 -33.11 -20.42
CA VAL A 659 -15.18 -31.83 -21.01
C VAL A 659 -13.71 -31.63 -20.64
N GLU A 660 -12.89 -31.38 -21.65
CA GLU A 660 -11.45 -31.20 -21.45
C GLU A 660 -11.16 -29.84 -20.80
N PHE A 661 -10.30 -29.83 -19.78
CA PHE A 661 -9.82 -28.62 -19.11
C PHE A 661 -8.33 -28.45 -19.41
N HIS A 662 -8.00 -27.37 -20.11
CA HIS A 662 -6.61 -27.03 -20.41
C HIS A 662 -6.21 -25.77 -19.63
N PHE A 663 -5.00 -25.73 -19.11
CA PHE A 663 -4.47 -24.56 -18.42
C PHE A 663 -3.20 -24.10 -19.14
N ALA A 664 -3.20 -22.86 -19.63
CA ALA A 664 -2.06 -22.25 -20.30
C ALA A 664 -1.38 -21.18 -19.44
N ASN A 665 -0.12 -20.88 -19.72
CA ASN A 665 0.64 -19.76 -19.13
C ASN A 665 0.72 -19.78 -17.59
N ILE A 666 0.87 -20.95 -16.96
CA ILE A 666 1.00 -21.03 -15.49
C ILE A 666 2.39 -20.53 -15.07
N VAL A 667 2.45 -19.36 -14.44
CA VAL A 667 3.71 -18.76 -13.97
C VAL A 667 4.14 -19.31 -12.60
N SER A 668 3.19 -19.59 -11.72
CA SER A 668 3.46 -19.93 -10.32
C SER A 668 3.51 -21.45 -10.09
N PRO A 669 4.63 -22.01 -9.57
CA PRO A 669 4.72 -23.45 -9.29
C PRO A 669 3.72 -23.91 -8.21
N TRP A 670 3.32 -23.01 -7.30
CA TRP A 670 2.28 -23.30 -6.31
C TRP A 670 0.89 -23.44 -6.93
N VAL A 671 0.59 -22.67 -7.97
CA VAL A 671 -0.67 -22.81 -8.74
C VAL A 671 -0.69 -24.15 -9.45
N ARG A 672 0.42 -24.53 -10.10
CA ARG A 672 0.56 -25.85 -10.74
C ARG A 672 0.35 -26.99 -9.75
N ARG A 673 1.00 -26.92 -8.58
CA ARG A 673 0.81 -27.90 -7.50
C ARG A 673 -0.63 -27.97 -7.02
N ALA A 674 -1.29 -26.83 -6.87
CA ALA A 674 -2.68 -26.78 -6.43
C ALA A 674 -3.64 -27.40 -7.47
N LEU A 675 -3.42 -27.15 -8.77
CA LEU A 675 -4.19 -27.77 -9.85
C LEU A 675 -4.01 -29.29 -9.90
N LEU A 676 -2.78 -29.78 -9.71
CA LEU A 676 -2.50 -31.21 -9.58
C LEU A 676 -3.22 -31.82 -8.38
N ALA A 677 -3.19 -31.15 -7.22
CA ALA A 677 -3.93 -31.58 -6.04
C ALA A 677 -5.46 -31.59 -6.26
N GLY A 678 -5.97 -30.69 -7.12
CA GLY A 678 -7.37 -30.66 -7.57
C GLY A 678 -7.75 -31.75 -8.58
N GLY A 679 -6.80 -32.63 -8.96
CA GLY A 679 -7.04 -33.69 -9.93
C GLY A 679 -7.20 -33.16 -11.36
N PHE A 680 -6.59 -32.02 -11.68
CA PHE A 680 -6.44 -31.55 -13.07
C PHE A 680 -5.20 -32.14 -13.75
N GLY A 681 -4.52 -33.10 -13.12
CA GLY A 681 -3.47 -33.94 -13.69
C GLY A 681 -2.67 -34.77 -12.69
N THR A 682 -1.70 -35.55 -13.18
CA THR A 682 -0.93 -36.55 -12.41
C THR A 682 0.51 -36.14 -12.04
N GLY A 683 1.00 -35.00 -12.54
CA GLY A 683 2.30 -34.44 -12.17
C GLY A 683 3.52 -35.24 -12.63
N ARG A 684 3.33 -36.23 -13.50
CA ARG A 684 4.39 -36.93 -14.23
C ARG A 684 4.47 -36.34 -15.63
N PRO A 685 5.67 -36.01 -16.16
CA PRO A 685 5.80 -35.76 -17.60
C PRO A 685 5.29 -36.99 -18.35
N ALA A 686 4.60 -36.78 -19.48
CA ALA A 686 4.34 -37.87 -20.40
C ALA A 686 5.70 -38.51 -20.73
N VAL A 687 5.91 -39.72 -20.24
CA VAL A 687 7.02 -40.54 -20.74
C VAL A 687 6.57 -40.90 -22.16
N GLU A 688 7.30 -40.35 -23.12
CA GLU A 688 7.04 -40.33 -24.57
C GLU A 688 6.11 -39.20 -25.05
N GLY A 689 6.72 -38.30 -25.83
CA GLY A 689 6.10 -37.11 -26.36
C GLY A 689 5.00 -37.44 -27.37
N LEU A 690 3.86 -36.78 -27.17
CA LEU A 690 3.02 -36.34 -28.29
C LEU A 690 2.76 -34.85 -28.07
N GLU A 691 3.81 -34.05 -28.22
CA GLU A 691 3.63 -32.64 -28.58
C GLU A 691 3.35 -32.59 -30.08
N ILE A 692 2.07 -32.40 -30.42
CA ILE A 692 1.64 -32.10 -31.78
C ILE A 692 1.97 -30.63 -32.04
N ALA A 693 3.12 -30.37 -32.66
CA ALA A 693 3.31 -29.29 -33.63
C ALA A 693 4.68 -29.40 -34.31
N ALA A 694 4.65 -29.65 -35.62
CA ALA A 694 5.70 -29.45 -36.62
C ALA A 694 6.96 -30.32 -36.55
N ASP A 695 6.99 -31.40 -37.34
CA ASP A 695 7.84 -31.40 -38.54
C ASP A 695 7.31 -32.41 -39.58
N THR A 696 7.13 -31.93 -40.81
CA THR A 696 6.80 -32.74 -41.99
C THR A 696 8.08 -33.04 -42.73
N GLU A 697 8.44 -34.32 -42.90
CA GLU A 697 8.86 -34.94 -44.17
C GLU A 697 9.50 -36.31 -43.93
N ALA A 698 8.70 -37.37 -44.04
CA ALA A 698 9.08 -38.64 -44.68
C ALA A 698 7.91 -39.64 -44.60
N VAL A 699 7.73 -40.38 -45.70
CA VAL A 699 6.86 -41.56 -45.89
C VAL A 699 5.43 -41.26 -46.40
N GLY A 700 5.33 -41.25 -47.74
CA GLY A 700 4.44 -42.11 -48.54
C GLY A 700 2.96 -42.20 -48.18
N GLU A 701 2.12 -41.84 -49.16
CA GLU A 701 0.68 -42.14 -49.23
C GLU A 701 0.31 -43.53 -48.66
N LYS A 702 -0.49 -43.55 -47.60
CA LYS A 702 -1.69 -44.40 -47.45
C LYS A 702 -2.41 -44.12 -46.12
N HIS A 703 -3.72 -43.91 -46.23
CA HIS A 703 -4.79 -43.95 -45.23
C HIS A 703 -4.51 -43.46 -43.80
N GLY A 704 -5.28 -42.44 -43.42
CA GLY A 704 -5.27 -41.87 -42.09
C GLY A 704 -5.79 -42.84 -41.03
N ASP A 705 -4.94 -43.11 -40.06
CA ASP A 705 -5.33 -43.53 -38.72
C ASP A 705 -4.77 -42.51 -37.73
N TRP A 706 -5.62 -41.56 -37.34
CA TRP A 706 -5.41 -40.67 -36.21
C TRP A 706 -6.21 -41.24 -35.03
N ALA A 707 -5.50 -41.69 -34.00
CA ALA A 707 -6.10 -42.19 -32.77
C ALA A 707 -6.57 -41.01 -31.88
N PRO A 708 -7.64 -41.19 -31.09
CA PRO A 708 -8.04 -40.20 -30.09
C PRO A 708 -7.05 -40.22 -28.93
N ALA A 709 -7.00 -39.14 -28.15
CA ALA A 709 -6.43 -39.21 -26.80
C ALA A 709 -7.34 -40.14 -25.95
N LEU A 710 -6.89 -41.38 -25.73
CA LEU A 710 -7.63 -42.45 -25.04
C LEU A 710 -7.53 -42.39 -23.50
N SER A 711 -6.99 -41.32 -22.93
CA SER A 711 -6.84 -41.17 -21.48
C SER A 711 -6.92 -39.69 -21.08
N THR A 712 -7.88 -39.37 -20.21
CA THR A 712 -8.02 -38.08 -19.51
C THR A 712 -7.13 -37.98 -18.25
N ASP A 713 -6.14 -38.88 -18.11
CA ASP A 713 -5.32 -39.01 -16.89
C ASP A 713 -4.08 -38.09 -16.87
N THR A 714 -3.93 -37.14 -17.80
CA THR A 714 -2.78 -36.23 -17.85
C THR A 714 -3.19 -34.75 -17.87
N PRO A 715 -2.50 -33.86 -17.13
CA PRO A 715 -2.76 -32.43 -17.18
C PRO A 715 -2.28 -31.87 -18.50
N PHE A 716 -3.18 -31.24 -19.26
CA PHE A 716 -2.80 -30.38 -20.37
C PHE A 716 -2.35 -29.00 -19.84
N PHE A 717 -1.17 -28.97 -19.20
CA PHE A 717 -0.47 -27.73 -18.87
C PHE A 717 0.33 -27.28 -20.07
N HIS A 718 -0.04 -26.14 -20.63
CA HIS A 718 0.59 -25.62 -21.83
C HIS A 718 1.39 -24.36 -21.55
N VAL A 719 2.51 -24.22 -22.26
CA VAL A 719 3.31 -22.99 -22.23
C VAL A 719 2.56 -21.84 -22.91
N ASP A 720 1.79 -22.12 -23.96
CA ASP A 720 0.92 -21.17 -24.65
C ASP A 720 -0.44 -21.83 -24.94
N ILE A 721 -1.44 -21.08 -25.39
CA ILE A 721 -2.75 -21.64 -25.75
C ILE A 721 -2.59 -22.60 -26.94
N PRO A 722 -2.99 -23.88 -26.82
CA PRO A 722 -2.78 -24.89 -27.86
C PRO A 722 -3.59 -24.59 -29.13
N ASP A 723 -3.11 -25.02 -30.31
CA ASP A 723 -3.94 -25.00 -31.53
C ASP A 723 -4.95 -26.15 -31.48
N LEU A 724 -6.22 -25.79 -31.30
CA LEU A 724 -7.34 -26.72 -31.15
C LEU A 724 -8.15 -26.89 -32.45
N SER A 725 -7.56 -26.56 -33.59
CA SER A 725 -8.23 -26.66 -34.90
C SER A 725 -8.47 -28.09 -35.37
N ASP A 726 -7.70 -29.06 -34.87
CA ASP A 726 -7.73 -30.48 -35.30
C ASP A 726 -8.54 -31.42 -34.38
N LEU A 727 -9.44 -30.87 -33.54
CA LEU A 727 -10.32 -31.70 -32.70
C LEU A 727 -11.23 -32.59 -33.58
N PRO A 728 -11.40 -33.89 -33.28
CA PRO A 728 -12.09 -34.83 -34.16
C PRO A 728 -13.52 -34.38 -34.52
N PRO A 729 -14.02 -34.70 -35.74
CA PRO A 729 -15.36 -34.34 -36.17
C PRO A 729 -16.44 -35.01 -35.29
N ASP A 730 -17.62 -34.38 -35.21
CA ASP A 730 -18.73 -34.77 -34.31
C ASP A 730 -19.17 -36.24 -34.46
N GLU A 731 -18.96 -36.86 -35.64
CA GLU A 731 -19.29 -38.27 -35.90
C GLU A 731 -18.34 -39.24 -35.20
N LYS A 732 -17.01 -38.99 -35.24
CA LYS A 732 -16.02 -39.84 -34.54
C LYS A 732 -16.16 -39.75 -33.02
N LEU A 733 -16.57 -38.59 -32.49
CA LEU A 733 -16.83 -38.40 -31.07
C LEU A 733 -17.96 -39.30 -30.54
N LYS A 734 -19.03 -39.50 -31.31
CA LYS A 734 -20.13 -40.41 -30.91
C LYS A 734 -19.67 -41.87 -30.83
N GLU A 735 -18.80 -42.27 -31.75
CA GLU A 735 -18.21 -43.61 -31.78
C GLU A 735 -17.30 -43.84 -30.55
N TYR A 736 -16.54 -42.82 -30.14
CA TYR A 736 -15.77 -42.84 -28.89
C TYR A 736 -16.64 -42.87 -27.63
N ASP A 737 -17.72 -42.09 -27.59
CA ASP A 737 -18.65 -42.11 -26.45
C ASP A 737 -19.30 -43.49 -26.28
N GLU A 738 -19.61 -44.17 -27.40
CA GLU A 738 -20.14 -45.52 -27.40
C GLU A 738 -19.10 -46.56 -26.95
N LEU A 739 -17.84 -46.40 -27.36
CA LEU A 739 -16.71 -47.22 -26.93
C LEU A 739 -16.42 -47.04 -25.43
N HIS A 740 -16.39 -45.79 -24.95
CA HIS A 740 -16.14 -45.46 -23.56
C HIS A 740 -17.28 -45.91 -22.64
N ARG A 741 -18.54 -45.84 -23.10
CA ARG A 741 -19.70 -46.40 -22.39
C ARG A 741 -19.56 -47.92 -22.22
N LYS A 742 -19.15 -48.63 -23.28
CA LYS A 742 -18.85 -50.07 -23.22
C LYS A 742 -17.73 -50.37 -22.23
N LEU A 743 -16.65 -49.58 -22.23
CA LEU A 743 -15.53 -49.76 -21.29
C LEU A 743 -15.92 -49.49 -19.83
N LEU A 744 -16.79 -48.51 -19.55
CA LEU A 744 -17.33 -48.25 -18.21
C LEU A 744 -18.30 -49.34 -17.75
N GLU A 745 -19.15 -49.85 -18.66
CA GLU A 745 -20.02 -51.01 -18.40
C GLU A 745 -19.17 -52.27 -18.09
N GLU A 746 -18.06 -52.47 -18.80
CA GLU A 746 -17.13 -53.59 -18.60
C GLU A 746 -16.31 -53.47 -17.30
N LYS A 747 -15.94 -52.24 -16.89
CA LYS A 747 -15.24 -51.95 -15.64
C LYS A 747 -16.16 -52.10 -14.41
N ASN A 748 -17.43 -51.73 -14.53
CA ASN A 748 -18.44 -51.90 -13.48
C ASN A 748 -18.98 -53.34 -13.39
N GLY A 749 -18.93 -54.11 -14.49
CA GLY A 749 -19.32 -55.52 -14.54
C GLY A 749 -18.32 -56.50 -13.89
N LYS A 750 -17.12 -56.05 -13.51
CA LYS A 750 -16.10 -56.86 -12.80
C LYS A 750 -16.15 -56.72 -11.27
N THR A 751 -17.15 -56.04 -10.73
CA THR A 751 -17.42 -55.93 -9.28
C THR A 751 -18.87 -56.31 -8.96
N ALA A 752 -19.29 -57.50 -9.39
CA ALA A 752 -20.51 -58.17 -8.93
C ALA A 752 -20.15 -59.53 -8.32
#